data_AF-A0A4R4QI05-F1
#
_entry.id   AF-A0A4R4QI05-F1
#
_cell.length_a   1.000
_cell.length_b   1.000
_cell.length_c   1.000
_cell.angle_alpha   90.00
_cell.angle_beta   90.00
_cell.angle_gamma   90.00
#
_symmetry.space_group_name_H-M   'P 1'
#
loop_
_entity.id
_entity.type
_entity.pdbx_description
1 polymer ?
#
loop_
_entity_poly.entity_id
_entity_poly.type
_entity_poly.pdbx_seq_one_letter_code
_entity_poly.pdbx_strand_id
1 'polypeptide(L)'
;MPRSARFRAFLTTILTTAAVLGAAPSSSTAATTAPAAAGCDAAAAGYTTALQINLPTSASWLNTTPPYTVNNTAAIGSNFDRVGYCLELNGPQGVQWVWTAMAPFTSDARRLGLQTSTGQIFRQQVGDLEVASNVAGVTTGTGQTGYVEMWPNRYDKVASGQVPNASESTYDADDSPTTVLGHGSFQIHQIGATKPSSVPAKPVLSINRFSESTSNVLALGIGANTSGAPDWTLTDNAATYTQRKLTVYARPSLVKLTDMPQDLKLIPRDSQNGANPAVAGEVTAAGVDQVELRVTGHGETQTFTAPASAPFRFTPRIEAGLWDYTFELRATGPGIDRVVARRTGIVSGDVYVVQGQSNAQAAKYAGAANVEESRYLRSFGSATVESSLSGPDRVWHYATGDITKQPGSAGQWAIRMGRRIVDTYGVPVALFNGAHGGKPASFFQRNDTTPNDLTTNYGRLRSRLQASGVLSKVKGVFWYQGESESDNAAVHISGTTSLLADWRTEMTTAKYFVYQVRTSPCQNTTTINLREAQRKLGPSHGVTLLSTTSLSGHDGCHYAYADGYREMGDQTFAVVARELYDGPSAGVAPPNPASVTQSGNTLTVKLRSTDPLTVEAGVRADFRLVGSTVTVSSVAYEAGGSLKLTLSGTPTGATALVYQGHLKSGPAITNATGTGLLAFSLAIS
;
A
#
# COMPACT_ATOMS: atom_id res chain seq x y z
N MET A 1 -5.83 -54.07 26.33
CA MET A 1 -5.40 -54.61 27.63
C MET A 1 -4.11 -55.39 27.44
N PRO A 2 -3.16 -55.41 28.40
CA PRO A 2 -2.50 -54.25 29.04
C PRO A 2 -0.96 -54.49 29.12
N ARG A 3 -0.08 -53.53 29.45
CA ARG A 3 0.17 -52.87 30.76
C ARG A 3 1.06 -51.65 30.47
N SER A 4 0.65 -50.40 30.72
CA SER A 4 0.57 -49.65 31.99
C SER A 4 1.89 -49.54 32.77
N ALA A 5 2.53 -48.37 32.71
CA ALA A 5 3.40 -47.87 33.77
C ALA A 5 3.13 -46.38 33.97
N ARG A 6 2.63 -46.04 35.16
CA ARG A 6 2.36 -44.70 35.66
C ARG A 6 3.65 -44.14 36.26
N PHE A 7 3.99 -42.89 35.98
CA PHE A 7 4.85 -42.11 36.86
C PHE A 7 4.12 -40.86 37.32
N ARG A 8 3.90 -40.79 38.63
CA ARG A 8 3.46 -39.62 39.39
C ARG A 8 4.68 -38.71 39.59
N ALA A 9 4.56 -37.43 39.28
CA ALA A 9 5.49 -36.41 39.76
C ALA A 9 4.77 -35.59 40.84
N PHE A 10 5.33 -35.62 42.05
CA PHE A 10 4.99 -34.75 43.17
C PHE A 10 5.49 -33.33 42.86
N LEU A 11 4.64 -32.33 42.99
CA LEU A 11 5.05 -30.92 42.99
C LEU A 11 5.15 -30.47 44.46
N THR A 12 6.38 -30.39 44.96
CA THR A 12 6.68 -29.87 46.30
C THR A 12 6.76 -28.35 46.23
N THR A 13 5.83 -27.67 46.90
CA THR A 13 5.85 -26.20 47.05
C THR A 13 6.92 -25.82 48.09
N ILE A 14 7.98 -25.14 47.65
CA ILE A 14 8.93 -24.49 48.56
C ILE A 14 8.45 -23.05 48.76
N LEU A 15 7.90 -22.76 49.95
CA LEU A 15 7.72 -21.40 50.45
C LEU A 15 9.07 -20.90 50.99
N THR A 16 9.66 -19.91 50.35
CA THR A 16 10.73 -19.09 50.92
C THR A 16 10.12 -17.85 51.58
N THR A 17 10.08 -17.86 52.91
CA THR A 17 9.78 -16.69 53.75
C THR A 17 11.01 -15.78 53.81
N ALA A 18 10.95 -14.62 53.16
CA ALA A 18 11.90 -13.52 53.41
C ALA A 18 11.32 -12.60 54.51
N ALA A 19 12.06 -12.49 55.61
CA ALA A 19 11.72 -11.59 56.71
C ALA A 19 11.89 -10.12 56.28
N VAL A 20 10.84 -9.33 56.44
CA VAL A 20 10.85 -7.88 56.24
C VAL A 20 11.28 -7.23 57.55
N LEU A 21 12.48 -6.63 57.57
CA LEU A 21 12.87 -5.67 58.60
C LEU A 21 12.12 -4.36 58.37
N GLY A 22 11.36 -3.94 59.39
CA GLY A 22 10.58 -2.70 59.37
C GLY A 22 11.48 -1.46 59.40
N ALA A 23 11.30 -0.59 58.42
CA ALA A 23 11.76 0.80 58.47
C ALA A 23 10.58 1.70 58.89
N ALA A 24 10.85 2.63 59.81
CA ALA A 24 9.90 3.59 60.35
C ALA A 24 9.34 4.55 59.27
N PRO A 25 8.12 5.09 59.44
CA PRO A 25 7.49 5.92 58.43
C PRO A 25 8.17 7.30 58.35
N SER A 26 8.83 7.56 57.23
CA SER A 26 9.21 8.93 56.84
C SER A 26 7.96 9.70 56.42
N SER A 27 7.68 10.78 57.14
CA SER A 27 6.64 11.76 56.87
C SER A 27 6.59 12.17 55.41
N SER A 28 5.43 11.96 54.77
CA SER A 28 5.13 12.43 53.42
C SER A 28 5.07 13.97 53.42
N THR A 29 6.12 14.61 52.95
CA THR A 29 6.00 15.98 52.44
C THR A 29 5.11 15.91 51.21
N ALA A 30 3.92 16.50 51.31
CA ALA A 30 3.01 16.69 50.18
C ALA A 30 3.80 17.28 49.01
N ALA A 31 3.86 16.55 47.90
CA ALA A 31 4.37 17.09 46.66
C ALA A 31 3.47 18.26 46.28
N THR A 32 3.98 19.48 46.43
CA THR A 32 3.38 20.67 45.83
C THR A 32 3.30 20.42 44.33
N THR A 33 2.10 20.16 43.84
CA THR A 33 1.79 20.11 42.41
C THR A 33 2.29 21.41 41.79
N ALA A 34 3.30 21.30 40.91
CA ALA A 34 3.70 22.42 40.08
C ALA A 34 2.45 22.96 39.35
N PRO A 35 2.30 24.28 39.18
CA PRO A 35 1.21 24.84 38.41
C PRO A 35 1.19 24.16 37.03
N ALA A 36 0.01 23.74 36.58
CA ALA A 36 -0.14 23.29 35.19
C ALA A 36 0.38 24.41 34.29
N ALA A 37 1.29 24.09 33.36
CA ALA A 37 1.84 25.07 32.43
C ALA A 37 0.69 25.84 31.74
N ALA A 38 0.84 27.16 31.63
CA ALA A 38 -0.21 28.02 31.08
C ALA A 38 -0.38 27.91 29.55
N GLY A 39 0.51 27.18 28.88
CA GLY A 39 0.55 26.99 27.42
C GLY A 39 1.71 26.09 26.99
N CYS A 40 2.03 26.07 25.70
CA CYS A 40 3.04 25.16 25.14
C CYS A 40 4.49 25.64 25.23
N ASP A 41 4.77 26.84 25.76
CA ASP A 41 6.08 27.51 25.63
C ASP A 41 7.27 26.63 26.09
N ALA A 42 7.09 25.92 27.21
CA ALA A 42 8.11 25.02 27.73
C ALA A 42 8.40 23.84 26.78
N ALA A 43 7.36 23.29 26.13
CA ALA A 43 7.49 22.19 25.19
C ALA A 43 8.02 22.63 23.82
N ALA A 44 7.78 23.90 23.44
CA ALA A 44 8.28 24.50 22.21
C ALA A 44 9.75 24.97 22.31
N ALA A 45 10.43 24.75 23.44
CA ALA A 45 11.81 25.18 23.65
C ALA A 45 12.74 24.65 22.54
N GLY A 46 13.54 25.56 21.96
CA GLY A 46 14.45 25.24 20.86
C GLY A 46 13.84 25.29 19.45
N TYR A 47 12.54 25.56 19.33
CA TYR A 47 11.88 25.80 18.04
C TYR A 47 11.79 27.29 17.72
N THR A 48 11.68 27.61 16.44
CA THR A 48 11.35 28.94 15.94
C THR A 48 9.88 28.98 15.53
N THR A 49 9.16 30.03 15.97
CA THR A 49 7.79 30.29 15.51
C THR A 49 7.79 30.55 14.00
N ALA A 50 7.16 29.66 13.24
CA ALA A 50 6.99 29.77 11.80
C ALA A 50 5.75 30.60 11.45
N LEU A 51 4.62 30.28 12.09
CA LEU A 51 3.35 30.96 11.89
C LEU A 51 2.63 31.12 13.23
N GLN A 52 1.84 32.17 13.37
CA GLN A 52 0.90 32.30 14.48
C GLN A 52 -0.41 32.87 13.96
N ILE A 53 -1.53 32.34 14.41
CA ILE A 53 -2.86 32.85 14.08
C ILE A 53 -3.79 32.75 15.29
N ASN A 54 -4.55 33.82 15.50
CA ASN A 54 -5.75 33.77 16.33
C ASN A 54 -6.90 33.31 15.43
N LEU A 55 -7.34 32.07 15.64
CA LEU A 55 -8.43 31.49 14.87
C LEU A 55 -9.73 32.27 15.17
N PRO A 56 -10.44 32.74 14.14
CA PRO A 56 -11.73 33.40 14.31
C PRO A 56 -12.81 32.37 14.69
N THR A 57 -14.01 32.84 15.00
CA THR A 57 -15.18 31.96 15.16
C THR A 57 -15.57 31.29 13.84
N SER A 58 -15.41 31.97 12.73
CA SER A 58 -15.65 31.47 11.37
C SER A 58 -14.60 32.03 10.41
N ALA A 59 -14.27 31.29 9.36
CA ALA A 59 -13.27 31.69 8.37
C ALA A 59 -13.75 31.38 6.95
N SER A 60 -13.14 32.05 5.97
CA SER A 60 -13.36 31.79 4.55
C SER A 60 -12.06 31.92 3.78
N TRP A 61 -11.10 31.06 4.10
CA TRP A 61 -9.74 31.18 3.59
C TRP A 61 -9.47 30.42 2.30
N LEU A 62 -10.48 29.83 1.66
CA LEU A 62 -10.30 29.15 0.38
C LEU A 62 -9.57 30.04 -0.65
N ASN A 63 -8.47 29.55 -1.22
CA ASN A 63 -7.59 30.25 -2.16
C ASN A 63 -7.01 31.58 -1.65
N THR A 64 -6.97 31.79 -0.34
CA THR A 64 -6.35 32.97 0.27
C THR A 64 -5.37 32.53 1.36
N THR A 65 -4.43 33.40 1.69
CA THR A 65 -3.53 33.15 2.82
C THR A 65 -4.28 33.47 4.11
N PRO A 66 -4.36 32.55 5.09
CA PRO A 66 -4.91 32.87 6.40
C PRO A 66 -4.20 34.09 7.03
N PRO A 67 -4.91 34.94 7.80
CA PRO A 67 -4.36 36.16 8.37
C PRO A 67 -3.44 35.86 9.57
N TYR A 68 -2.27 35.28 9.28
CA TYR A 68 -1.26 34.98 10.28
C TYR A 68 -0.70 36.28 10.87
N THR A 69 -0.72 36.40 12.20
CA THR A 69 -0.15 37.52 12.95
C THR A 69 1.38 37.49 12.97
N VAL A 70 1.95 36.30 12.76
CA VAL A 70 3.40 36.08 12.57
C VAL A 70 3.58 35.18 11.37
N ASN A 71 4.49 35.54 10.46
CA ASN A 71 4.86 34.69 9.34
C ASN A 71 6.37 34.79 9.05
N ASN A 72 7.11 33.81 9.57
CA ASN A 72 8.56 33.69 9.40
C ASN A 72 8.95 32.58 8.41
N THR A 73 7.99 32.00 7.66
CA THR A 73 8.26 30.83 6.82
C THR A 73 9.29 31.10 5.73
N ALA A 74 9.34 32.34 5.23
CA ALA A 74 10.35 32.74 4.25
C ALA A 74 11.77 32.73 4.84
N ALA A 75 11.93 33.17 6.09
CA ALA A 75 13.22 33.18 6.79
C ALA A 75 13.67 31.77 7.19
N ILE A 76 12.73 30.90 7.58
CA ILE A 76 13.00 29.49 7.91
C ILE A 76 13.42 28.70 6.64
N GLY A 77 12.77 28.97 5.51
CA GLY A 77 13.09 28.32 4.23
C GLY A 77 12.83 26.82 4.27
N SER A 78 13.85 26.03 3.93
CA SER A 78 13.75 24.58 3.78
C SER A 78 14.60 23.75 4.75
N ASN A 79 15.39 24.40 5.61
CA ASN A 79 16.37 23.73 6.45
C ASN A 79 15.90 23.58 7.91
N PHE A 80 14.93 22.70 8.12
CA PHE A 80 14.40 22.37 9.45
C PHE A 80 14.28 20.86 9.63
N ASP A 81 14.53 20.38 10.85
CA ASP A 81 14.57 18.94 11.15
C ASP A 81 13.35 18.43 11.93
N ARG A 82 12.52 19.33 12.46
CA ARG A 82 11.24 19.03 13.10
C ARG A 82 10.22 20.14 12.87
N VAL A 83 8.96 19.77 12.92
CA VAL A 83 7.81 20.69 12.90
C VAL A 83 7.01 20.52 14.18
N GLY A 84 6.40 21.60 14.67
CA GLY A 84 5.63 21.60 15.90
C GLY A 84 4.36 22.43 15.79
N TYR A 85 3.34 22.06 16.56
CA TYR A 85 2.04 22.71 16.60
C TYR A 85 1.61 22.88 18.05
N CYS A 86 1.23 24.09 18.41
CA CYS A 86 0.57 24.39 19.66
C CYS A 86 -0.84 24.91 19.37
N LEU A 87 -1.86 24.24 19.90
CA LEU A 87 -3.23 24.72 19.90
C LEU A 87 -3.62 25.08 21.34
N GLU A 88 -3.97 26.34 21.57
CA GLU A 88 -4.42 26.87 22.86
C GLU A 88 -5.88 27.35 22.74
N LEU A 89 -6.74 26.82 23.58
CA LEU A 89 -8.16 27.13 23.68
C LEU A 89 -8.48 27.61 25.10
N ASN A 90 -9.32 28.63 25.23
CA ASN A 90 -9.88 29.03 26.53
C ASN A 90 -11.40 29.07 26.38
N GLY A 91 -12.11 28.22 27.12
CA GLY A 91 -13.55 28.04 26.93
C GLY A 91 -14.26 27.52 28.18
N PRO A 92 -15.42 26.84 28.04
CA PRO A 92 -16.23 26.38 29.17
C PRO A 92 -15.49 25.41 30.11
N GLN A 93 -14.49 24.70 29.61
CA GLN A 93 -13.64 23.78 30.38
C GLN A 93 -12.34 24.43 30.91
N GLY A 94 -12.24 25.76 30.83
CA GLY A 94 -11.05 26.52 31.21
C GLY A 94 -9.99 26.57 30.11
N VAL A 95 -8.73 26.79 30.51
CA VAL A 95 -7.58 26.85 29.61
C VAL A 95 -7.16 25.44 29.23
N GLN A 96 -7.15 25.16 27.93
CA GLN A 96 -6.76 23.89 27.33
C GLN A 96 -5.64 24.12 26.31
N TRP A 97 -4.64 23.25 26.30
CA TRP A 97 -3.57 23.30 25.31
C TRP A 97 -3.07 21.91 24.93
N VAL A 98 -2.58 21.81 23.71
CA VAL A 98 -1.83 20.64 23.24
C VAL A 98 -0.64 21.10 22.42
N TRP A 99 0.52 20.55 22.76
CA TRP A 99 1.73 20.59 21.99
C TRP A 99 1.88 19.26 21.26
N THR A 100 2.22 19.34 19.97
CA THR A 100 2.72 18.18 19.25
C THR A 100 3.86 18.55 18.32
N ALA A 101 4.87 17.69 18.25
CA ALA A 101 5.99 17.85 17.33
C ALA A 101 6.37 16.54 16.67
N MET A 102 6.85 16.57 15.43
CA MET A 102 7.13 15.35 14.65
C MET A 102 8.24 15.58 13.63
N ALA A 103 8.65 14.51 12.95
CA ALA A 103 9.47 14.61 11.75
C ALA A 103 8.76 15.48 10.68
N PRO A 104 9.51 16.26 9.88
CA PRO A 104 8.93 17.16 8.89
C PRO A 104 8.28 16.35 7.75
N PHE A 105 7.00 16.58 7.50
CA PHE A 105 6.24 16.01 6.38
C PHE A 105 6.37 16.82 5.08
N THR A 106 7.09 17.94 5.12
CA THR A 106 7.44 18.78 3.97
C THR A 106 8.79 19.44 4.20
N SER A 107 9.48 19.80 3.13
CA SER A 107 10.71 20.60 3.16
C SER A 107 10.46 22.08 2.85
N ASP A 108 9.22 22.52 2.72
CA ASP A 108 8.88 23.93 2.48
C ASP A 108 8.13 24.49 3.69
N ALA A 109 8.77 25.39 4.43
CA ALA A 109 8.15 26.00 5.61
C ALA A 109 6.85 26.74 5.29
N ARG A 110 6.66 27.21 4.04
CA ARG A 110 5.42 27.86 3.59
C ARG A 110 4.22 26.91 3.57
N ARG A 111 4.47 25.60 3.58
CA ARG A 111 3.44 24.55 3.60
C ARG A 111 3.12 24.02 5.01
N LEU A 112 3.66 24.62 6.08
CA LEU A 112 3.41 24.16 7.45
C LEU A 112 2.09 24.67 8.05
N GLY A 113 1.51 25.74 7.49
CA GLY A 113 0.24 26.32 7.93
C GLY A 113 -0.99 25.57 7.42
N LEU A 114 -2.18 26.12 7.67
CA LEU A 114 -3.44 25.59 7.13
C LEU A 114 -3.44 25.65 5.60
N GLN A 115 -3.70 24.52 4.94
CA GLN A 115 -3.71 24.41 3.48
C GLN A 115 -5.02 24.94 2.89
N THR A 116 -4.95 25.91 1.97
CA THR A 116 -6.14 26.62 1.46
C THR A 116 -6.34 26.53 -0.05
N SER A 117 -5.43 25.89 -0.79
CA SER A 117 -5.44 25.86 -2.26
C SER A 117 -5.36 24.45 -2.84
N THR A 118 -5.89 24.24 -4.04
CA THR A 118 -5.88 22.94 -4.74
C THR A 118 -4.52 22.25 -4.70
N GLY A 119 -4.51 20.94 -4.39
CA GLY A 119 -3.30 20.12 -4.37
C GLY A 119 -2.41 20.32 -3.14
N GLN A 120 -2.75 21.25 -2.24
CA GLN A 120 -2.13 21.36 -0.94
C GLN A 120 -2.72 20.32 0.02
N ILE A 121 -2.23 19.08 -0.10
CA ILE A 121 -2.73 17.94 0.67
C ILE A 121 -1.55 17.27 1.39
N PHE A 122 -1.72 17.03 2.68
CA PHE A 122 -0.93 16.10 3.46
C PHE A 122 -1.86 15.04 4.04
N ARG A 123 -1.59 13.78 3.71
CA ARG A 123 -2.30 12.61 4.22
C ARG A 123 -1.29 11.48 4.35
N GLN A 124 -0.62 11.41 5.49
CA GLN A 124 0.53 10.54 5.67
C GLN A 124 0.88 10.26 7.13
N GLN A 125 1.52 9.12 7.34
CA GLN A 125 2.18 8.79 8.60
C GLN A 125 3.38 9.74 8.83
N VAL A 126 3.59 10.13 10.08
CA VAL A 126 4.76 10.88 10.55
C VAL A 126 5.40 10.17 11.74
N GLY A 127 6.72 10.04 11.72
CA GLY A 127 7.49 9.48 12.82
C GLY A 127 7.87 10.51 13.88
N ASP A 128 8.41 10.02 14.99
CA ASP A 128 8.97 10.82 16.08
C ASP A 128 7.94 11.80 16.68
N LEU A 129 6.69 11.36 16.77
CA LEU A 129 5.59 12.15 17.33
C LEU A 129 5.81 12.34 18.83
N GLU A 130 5.81 13.60 19.23
CA GLU A 130 5.75 14.07 20.61
C GLU A 130 4.37 14.68 20.85
N VAL A 131 3.79 14.40 22.01
CA VAL A 131 2.54 14.99 22.47
C VAL A 131 2.67 15.37 23.94
N ALA A 132 2.31 16.61 24.27
CA ALA A 132 2.11 17.08 25.64
C ALA A 132 0.80 17.88 25.70
N SER A 133 0.02 17.74 26.76
CA SER A 133 -1.27 18.43 26.91
C SER A 133 -1.70 18.49 28.37
N ASN A 134 -2.50 19.49 28.72
CA ASN A 134 -3.23 19.53 29.99
C ASN A 134 -4.67 18.97 29.88
N VAL A 135 -5.11 18.53 28.70
CA VAL A 135 -6.47 17.99 28.48
C VAL A 135 -6.49 16.50 28.83
N ALA A 136 -7.42 16.13 29.73
CA ALA A 136 -7.62 14.74 30.11
C ALA A 136 -8.03 13.89 28.90
N GLY A 137 -7.46 12.68 28.79
CA GLY A 137 -7.72 11.75 27.68
C GLY A 137 -6.75 11.88 26.50
N VAL A 138 -5.99 12.97 26.40
CA VAL A 138 -4.88 13.07 25.44
C VAL A 138 -3.72 12.20 25.91
N THR A 139 -3.24 11.31 25.04
CA THR A 139 -2.09 10.45 25.36
C THR A 139 -0.79 11.24 25.11
N THR A 140 -0.03 11.48 26.16
CA THR A 140 1.24 12.22 26.11
C THR A 140 2.44 11.26 25.97
N GLY A 141 3.56 11.76 25.44
CA GLY A 141 4.78 10.99 25.26
C GLY A 141 5.57 11.37 24.01
N THR A 142 6.81 10.89 23.92
CA THR A 142 7.75 11.11 22.80
C THR A 142 7.96 9.83 21.99
N GLY A 143 8.51 9.97 20.77
CA GLY A 143 8.89 8.83 19.92
C GLY A 143 7.70 8.01 19.39
N GLN A 144 6.50 8.57 19.41
CA GLN A 144 5.26 7.91 18.97
C GLN A 144 5.13 7.97 17.44
N THR A 145 4.09 7.33 16.89
CA THR A 145 3.72 7.45 15.47
C THR A 145 2.47 8.31 15.35
N GLY A 146 2.50 9.26 14.44
CA GLY A 146 1.37 10.12 14.10
C GLY A 146 0.85 9.91 12.69
N TYR A 147 -0.32 10.46 12.43
CA TYR A 147 -0.91 10.61 11.11
C TYR A 147 -1.40 12.04 10.95
N VAL A 148 -1.03 12.68 9.84
CA VAL A 148 -1.41 14.07 9.53
C VAL A 148 -2.44 14.05 8.43
N GLU A 149 -3.54 14.74 8.66
CA GLU A 149 -4.60 15.02 7.69
C GLU A 149 -4.74 16.52 7.55
N MET A 150 -4.35 17.06 6.41
CA MET A 150 -4.36 18.50 6.18
C MET A 150 -4.67 18.82 4.71
N TRP A 151 -5.80 19.48 4.46
CA TRP A 151 -6.26 19.82 3.11
C TRP A 151 -7.32 20.95 3.13
N PRO A 152 -7.52 21.67 2.02
CA PRO A 152 -8.63 22.62 1.84
C PRO A 152 -9.95 21.95 1.41
N ASN A 153 -9.89 20.68 1.04
CA ASN A 153 -10.97 19.92 0.43
C ASN A 153 -12.13 19.67 1.40
N ARG A 154 -13.30 19.38 0.84
CA ARG A 154 -14.32 18.55 1.50
C ARG A 154 -13.82 17.11 1.53
N TYR A 155 -14.30 16.33 2.49
CA TYR A 155 -13.89 14.93 2.65
C TYR A 155 -15.07 14.07 3.09
N ASP A 156 -14.92 12.78 2.80
CA ASP A 156 -15.86 11.74 3.18
C ASP A 156 -15.22 10.85 4.23
N LYS A 157 -16.08 10.20 5.03
CA LYS A 157 -15.75 9.23 6.10
C LYS A 157 -15.09 7.93 5.60
N VAL A 158 -14.74 7.88 4.31
CA VAL A 158 -14.27 6.67 3.66
C VAL A 158 -12.80 6.47 4.03
N ALA A 159 -12.54 5.42 4.79
CA ALA A 159 -11.19 5.03 5.19
C ALA A 159 -10.29 4.81 3.96
N SER A 160 -9.11 5.41 3.94
CA SER A 160 -8.07 5.07 2.96
C SER A 160 -7.43 3.69 3.24
N GLY A 161 -7.70 3.15 4.42
CA GLY A 161 -7.14 1.93 4.98
C GLY A 161 -5.68 2.09 5.39
N GLN A 162 -5.19 3.31 5.57
CA GLN A 162 -3.80 3.55 6.00
C GLN A 162 -3.67 3.65 7.51
N VAL A 163 -4.75 3.99 8.21
CA VAL A 163 -4.77 4.04 9.68
C VAL A 163 -5.56 2.86 10.24
N PRO A 164 -4.90 1.90 10.91
CA PRO A 164 -5.58 0.74 11.50
C PRO A 164 -6.65 1.16 12.52
N ASN A 165 -7.78 0.45 12.51
CA ASN A 165 -8.93 0.66 13.39
C ASN A 165 -9.70 1.98 13.18
N ALA A 166 -9.45 2.70 12.08
CA ALA A 166 -10.32 3.79 11.64
C ALA A 166 -11.68 3.25 11.14
N SER A 167 -12.70 4.09 11.22
CA SER A 167 -14.08 3.79 10.89
C SER A 167 -14.39 4.17 9.45
N GLU A 168 -15.04 3.28 8.70
CA GLU A 168 -15.55 3.62 7.35
C GLU A 168 -16.86 4.45 7.40
N SER A 169 -17.37 4.75 8.59
CA SER A 169 -18.72 5.32 8.79
C SER A 169 -18.74 6.56 9.69
N THR A 170 -17.58 6.97 10.21
CA THR A 170 -17.41 8.09 11.13
C THR A 170 -16.24 8.94 10.64
N TYR A 171 -16.31 10.26 10.78
CA TYR A 171 -15.15 11.12 10.51
C TYR A 171 -14.11 10.89 11.61
N ASP A 172 -12.91 10.47 11.23
CA ASP A 172 -11.82 10.10 12.13
C ASP A 172 -10.44 10.13 11.43
N ALA A 173 -9.46 9.37 11.94
CA ALA A 173 -8.05 9.43 11.55
C ALA A 173 -7.69 8.81 10.19
N ASP A 174 -8.64 8.53 9.29
CA ASP A 174 -8.38 7.97 7.96
C ASP A 174 -9.33 8.51 6.86
N ASP A 175 -9.77 9.75 7.02
CA ASP A 175 -10.72 10.39 6.12
C ASP A 175 -10.15 10.60 4.70
N SER A 176 -11.05 10.72 3.73
CA SER A 176 -10.69 10.86 2.31
C SER A 176 -11.06 12.20 1.72
N PRO A 177 -10.09 13.05 1.31
CA PRO A 177 -10.39 14.28 0.61
C PRO A 177 -11.02 13.99 -0.76
N THR A 178 -12.10 14.70 -1.05
CA THR A 178 -12.73 14.75 -2.37
C THR A 178 -12.03 15.79 -3.25
N THR A 179 -12.37 15.87 -4.53
CA THR A 179 -11.87 16.95 -5.40
C THR A 179 -12.53 18.30 -5.13
N VAL A 180 -13.66 18.31 -4.42
CA VAL A 180 -14.40 19.52 -4.10
C VAL A 180 -13.68 20.25 -2.97
N LEU A 181 -13.45 21.55 -3.16
CA LEU A 181 -12.86 22.41 -2.15
C LEU A 181 -13.90 23.00 -1.20
N GLY A 182 -13.44 23.56 -0.09
CA GLY A 182 -14.27 24.39 0.77
C GLY A 182 -14.93 23.62 1.91
N HIS A 183 -14.12 22.82 2.61
CA HIS A 183 -14.33 22.55 4.04
C HIS A 183 -13.08 23.00 4.79
N GLY A 184 -11.93 22.40 4.47
CA GLY A 184 -10.67 22.71 5.14
C GLY A 184 -10.57 21.91 6.44
N SER A 185 -9.59 21.01 6.52
CA SER A 185 -9.29 20.19 7.69
C SER A 185 -7.81 20.25 7.99
N PHE A 186 -7.47 20.32 9.27
CA PHE A 186 -6.14 20.07 9.80
C PHE A 186 -6.27 19.28 11.10
N GLN A 187 -5.82 18.04 11.06
CA GLN A 187 -5.89 17.12 12.17
C GLN A 187 -4.57 16.37 12.32
N ILE A 188 -4.23 16.06 13.56
CA ILE A 188 -3.12 15.19 13.91
C ILE A 188 -3.67 14.10 14.81
N HIS A 189 -3.36 12.87 14.48
CA HIS A 189 -3.76 11.69 15.23
C HIS A 189 -2.52 10.93 15.68
N GLN A 190 -2.56 10.36 16.88
CA GLN A 190 -1.64 9.31 17.28
C GLN A 190 -2.17 7.97 16.77
N ILE A 191 -1.32 7.16 16.15
CA ILE A 191 -1.71 5.89 15.54
C ILE A 191 -0.75 4.76 15.93
N GLY A 192 -1.13 3.51 15.62
CA GLY A 192 -0.20 2.39 15.67
C GLY A 192 0.96 2.55 14.70
N ALA A 193 2.17 2.13 15.10
CA ALA A 193 3.38 2.27 14.27
C ALA A 193 3.36 1.41 13.00
N THR A 194 2.55 0.36 12.99
CA THR A 194 2.49 -0.65 11.91
C THR A 194 1.07 -0.91 11.44
N LYS A 195 0.94 -1.46 10.24
CA LYS A 195 -0.29 -2.07 9.74
C LYS A 195 -0.07 -3.55 9.45
N PRO A 196 -0.91 -4.48 9.97
CA PRO A 196 -2.02 -4.23 10.88
C PRO A 196 -1.56 -3.79 12.28
N SER A 197 -2.47 -3.24 13.08
CA SER A 197 -2.24 -2.84 14.47
C SER A 197 -3.53 -2.92 15.28
N SER A 198 -3.41 -3.30 16.55
CA SER A 198 -4.51 -3.24 17.53
C SER A 198 -4.54 -1.94 18.33
N VAL A 199 -3.57 -1.05 18.12
CA VAL A 199 -3.53 0.27 18.75
C VAL A 199 -4.57 1.15 18.03
N PRO A 200 -5.59 1.66 18.74
CA PRO A 200 -6.59 2.54 18.15
C PRO A 200 -5.96 3.90 17.83
N ALA A 201 -6.44 4.53 16.76
CA ALA A 201 -6.13 5.92 16.48
C ALA A 201 -6.74 6.84 17.54
N LYS A 202 -6.01 7.88 17.94
CA LYS A 202 -6.45 8.88 18.91
C LYS A 202 -6.21 10.28 18.37
N PRO A 203 -7.26 11.11 18.21
CA PRO A 203 -7.10 12.51 17.86
C PRO A 203 -6.23 13.24 18.89
N VAL A 204 -5.32 14.08 18.40
CA VAL A 204 -4.46 14.95 19.22
C VAL A 204 -4.98 16.38 19.15
N LEU A 205 -5.16 16.91 17.94
CA LEU A 205 -5.76 18.21 17.67
C LEU A 205 -6.56 18.18 16.38
N SER A 206 -7.57 19.05 16.31
CA SER A 206 -8.42 19.23 15.13
C SER A 206 -8.78 20.70 14.92
N ILE A 207 -8.66 21.16 13.67
CA ILE A 207 -9.09 22.47 13.19
C ILE A 207 -9.80 22.28 11.85
N ASN A 208 -11.12 22.38 11.85
CA ASN A 208 -11.96 22.12 10.69
C ASN A 208 -12.76 23.37 10.26
N ARG A 209 -13.25 23.35 9.02
CA ARG A 209 -14.14 24.36 8.40
C ARG A 209 -13.48 25.70 8.04
N PHE A 210 -12.14 25.77 8.02
CA PHE A 210 -11.44 27.04 7.78
C PHE A 210 -11.44 27.52 6.32
N SER A 211 -11.89 26.68 5.38
CA SER A 211 -12.05 27.02 3.95
C SER A 211 -13.52 27.16 3.52
N GLU A 212 -14.48 27.13 4.45
CA GLU A 212 -15.90 27.32 4.16
C GLU A 212 -16.31 28.80 4.05
N SER A 213 -17.60 29.12 3.95
CA SER A 213 -18.09 30.49 4.11
C SER A 213 -18.05 30.94 5.57
N THR A 214 -17.96 32.25 5.81
CA THR A 214 -17.97 32.87 7.15
C THR A 214 -19.27 32.69 7.93
N SER A 215 -20.33 32.17 7.30
CA SER A 215 -21.56 31.75 7.97
C SER A 215 -21.42 30.46 8.78
N ASN A 216 -20.36 29.69 8.54
CA ASN A 216 -20.10 28.42 9.21
C ASN A 216 -19.05 28.59 10.31
N VAL A 217 -19.35 28.08 11.50
CA VAL A 217 -18.47 28.16 12.66
C VAL A 217 -17.36 27.11 12.52
N LEU A 218 -16.13 27.47 12.90
CA LEU A 218 -15.04 26.49 12.93
C LEU A 218 -15.33 25.38 13.94
N ALA A 219 -14.90 24.16 13.64
CA ALA A 219 -14.92 23.07 14.60
C ALA A 219 -13.49 22.81 15.09
N LEU A 220 -13.27 22.98 16.40
CA LEU A 220 -11.96 22.95 17.05
C LEU A 220 -11.96 21.92 18.17
N GLY A 221 -10.84 21.22 18.33
CA GLY A 221 -10.73 20.18 19.35
C GLY A 221 -9.31 19.84 19.77
N ILE A 222 -9.20 19.39 21.02
CA ILE A 222 -8.00 18.78 21.60
C ILE A 222 -8.43 17.43 22.18
N GLY A 223 -7.78 16.35 21.74
CA GLY A 223 -8.22 14.99 22.07
C GLY A 223 -9.50 14.57 21.33
N ALA A 224 -10.03 13.41 21.67
CA ALA A 224 -11.25 12.88 21.05
C ALA A 224 -12.52 13.60 21.54
N ASN A 225 -13.40 13.96 20.61
CA ASN A 225 -14.75 14.39 20.94
C ASN A 225 -15.60 13.21 21.42
N THR A 226 -16.25 13.35 22.58
CA THR A 226 -17.12 12.32 23.16
C THR A 226 -18.58 12.41 22.69
N SER A 227 -18.94 13.45 21.93
CA SER A 227 -20.29 13.70 21.44
C SER A 227 -20.25 14.10 19.96
N GLY A 228 -20.22 13.11 19.07
CA GLY A 228 -20.19 13.31 17.62
C GLY A 228 -19.00 12.60 16.97
N ALA A 229 -18.45 13.20 15.91
CA ALA A 229 -17.26 12.69 15.26
C ALA A 229 -16.02 12.85 16.16
N PRO A 230 -15.22 11.78 16.41
CA PRO A 230 -14.06 11.83 17.30
C PRO A 230 -13.04 12.92 16.98
N ASP A 231 -12.88 13.23 15.69
CA ASP A 231 -11.98 14.25 15.15
C ASP A 231 -12.57 15.68 15.15
N TRP A 232 -13.69 15.88 15.84
CA TRP A 232 -14.44 17.14 15.95
C TRP A 232 -15.09 17.64 14.66
N THR A 233 -15.08 16.85 13.58
CA THR A 233 -15.71 17.23 12.33
C THR A 233 -17.20 17.56 12.52
N LEU A 234 -17.62 18.73 12.02
CA LEU A 234 -18.98 19.28 12.09
C LEU A 234 -19.50 19.66 13.50
N THR A 235 -18.62 19.89 14.48
CA THR A 235 -19.04 20.23 15.87
C THR A 235 -19.38 21.71 16.08
N ASP A 236 -18.95 22.62 15.20
CA ASP A 236 -19.33 24.04 15.16
C ASP A 236 -19.19 24.79 16.51
N ASN A 237 -18.12 24.49 17.26
CA ASN A 237 -17.95 24.93 18.65
C ASN A 237 -17.01 26.13 18.82
N ALA A 238 -16.40 26.69 17.77
CA ALA A 238 -15.41 27.74 17.93
C ALA A 238 -15.93 28.97 18.69
N ALA A 239 -17.23 29.29 18.58
CA ALA A 239 -17.86 30.41 19.29
C ALA A 239 -17.85 30.26 20.82
N THR A 240 -17.67 29.03 21.34
CA THR A 240 -17.67 28.75 22.78
C THR A 240 -16.36 29.16 23.45
N TYR A 241 -15.29 29.35 22.69
CA TYR A 241 -13.98 29.73 23.21
C TYR A 241 -13.81 31.26 23.22
N THR A 242 -13.18 31.82 24.25
CA THR A 242 -12.74 33.21 24.31
C THR A 242 -11.37 33.39 23.67
N GLN A 243 -10.54 32.35 23.66
CA GLN A 243 -9.24 32.29 22.98
C GLN A 243 -9.16 31.05 22.08
N ARG A 244 -8.63 31.23 20.87
CA ARG A 244 -8.31 30.15 19.92
C ARG A 244 -7.01 30.50 19.21
N LYS A 245 -5.88 30.03 19.71
CA LYS A 245 -4.56 30.38 19.15
C LYS A 245 -3.89 29.13 18.61
N LEU A 246 -3.50 29.17 17.34
CA LEU A 246 -2.63 28.17 16.73
C LEU A 246 -1.27 28.81 16.49
N THR A 247 -0.23 28.19 17.04
CA THR A 247 1.16 28.54 16.75
C THR A 247 1.84 27.36 16.08
N VAL A 248 2.44 27.60 14.92
CA VAL A 248 3.19 26.62 14.14
C VAL A 248 4.67 26.92 14.29
N TYR A 249 5.46 25.87 14.49
CA TYR A 249 6.86 25.93 14.80
C TYR A 249 7.67 25.08 13.82
N ALA A 250 8.90 25.49 13.58
CA ALA A 250 9.91 24.67 12.91
C ALA A 250 11.21 24.74 13.72
N ARG A 251 11.91 23.62 13.83
CA ARG A 251 13.23 23.58 14.48
C ARG A 251 14.33 23.67 13.42
N PRO A 252 15.13 24.76 13.37
CA PRO A 252 16.21 24.89 12.40
C PRO A 252 17.17 23.70 12.48
N SER A 253 17.54 23.15 11.32
CA SER A 253 18.38 21.96 11.25
C SER A 253 19.88 22.26 11.44
N LEU A 254 20.57 21.36 12.15
CA LEU A 254 22.02 21.12 12.18
C LEU A 254 22.65 21.01 10.79
N VAL A 255 21.90 20.37 9.92
CA VAL A 255 22.40 19.71 8.72
C VAL A 255 21.40 19.93 7.60
N LYS A 256 21.90 20.25 6.42
CA LYS A 256 21.10 20.26 5.20
C LYS A 256 21.26 18.92 4.48
N LEU A 257 20.18 18.15 4.46
CA LEU A 257 20.15 16.85 3.80
C LEU A 257 19.94 16.99 2.29
N THR A 258 20.69 16.19 1.53
CA THR A 258 20.53 16.02 0.08
C THR A 258 19.98 14.65 -0.28
N ASP A 259 20.17 13.64 0.58
CA ASP A 259 19.59 12.31 0.44
C ASP A 259 19.27 11.69 1.80
N MET A 260 18.08 11.11 1.92
CA MET A 260 17.62 10.35 3.07
C MET A 260 16.39 9.53 2.65
N PRO A 261 16.31 8.23 2.97
CA PRO A 261 15.10 7.44 2.73
C PRO A 261 13.89 8.05 3.44
N GLN A 262 12.69 7.94 2.84
CA GLN A 262 11.44 8.28 3.53
C GLN A 262 11.10 7.20 4.57
N ASP A 263 10.22 7.54 5.52
CA ASP A 263 9.57 6.54 6.34
C ASP A 263 8.88 5.49 5.46
N LEU A 264 8.83 4.25 5.93
CA LEU A 264 8.21 3.10 5.25
C LEU A 264 8.81 2.72 3.89
N LYS A 265 9.88 3.38 3.43
CA LYS A 265 10.45 3.14 2.10
C LYS A 265 10.88 1.68 1.93
N LEU A 266 10.37 1.03 0.88
CA LEU A 266 10.96 -0.19 0.37
C LEU A 266 12.05 0.16 -0.64
N ILE A 267 13.23 -0.40 -0.45
CA ILE A 267 14.36 -0.24 -1.37
C ILE A 267 14.56 -1.56 -2.11
N PRO A 268 14.52 -1.57 -3.45
CA PRO A 268 14.72 -2.78 -4.23
C PRO A 268 16.02 -3.47 -3.85
N ARG A 269 15.96 -4.76 -3.51
CA ARG A 269 17.14 -5.56 -3.19
C ARG A 269 17.98 -5.82 -4.42
N ASP A 270 19.29 -5.86 -4.25
CA ASP A 270 20.26 -6.25 -5.27
C ASP A 270 20.51 -7.77 -5.30
N SER A 271 21.47 -8.19 -6.12
CA SER A 271 21.85 -9.60 -6.26
C SER A 271 22.48 -10.21 -4.99
N GLN A 272 22.88 -9.38 -4.02
CA GLN A 272 23.38 -9.81 -2.72
C GLN A 272 22.27 -9.78 -1.64
N ASN A 273 21.00 -9.78 -2.06
CA ASN A 273 19.83 -9.85 -1.18
C ASN A 273 19.77 -8.72 -0.13
N GLY A 274 20.03 -7.49 -0.54
CA GLY A 274 19.92 -6.31 0.33
C GLY A 274 20.03 -5.01 -0.46
N ALA A 275 20.24 -3.89 0.23
CA ALA A 275 20.39 -2.59 -0.41
C ALA A 275 21.36 -1.68 0.34
N ASN A 276 21.83 -0.64 -0.36
CA ASN A 276 22.73 0.39 0.19
C ASN A 276 22.09 1.78 0.06
N PRO A 277 21.07 2.12 0.88
CA PRO A 277 20.50 3.46 0.92
C PRO A 277 21.58 4.51 1.17
N ALA A 278 21.49 5.63 0.48
CA ALA A 278 22.33 6.78 0.77
C ALA A 278 21.70 7.67 1.85
N VAL A 279 22.55 8.19 2.73
CA VAL A 279 22.25 9.31 3.62
C VAL A 279 23.33 10.34 3.40
N ALA A 280 22.97 11.51 2.89
CA ALA A 280 23.94 12.51 2.46
C ALA A 280 23.47 13.94 2.79
N GLY A 281 24.44 14.82 3.00
CA GLY A 281 24.19 16.22 3.32
C GLY A 281 25.44 16.97 3.70
N GLU A 282 25.23 18.15 4.28
CA GLU A 282 26.30 19.03 4.77
C GLU A 282 25.91 19.63 6.12
N VAL A 283 26.88 19.80 7.01
CA VAL A 283 26.68 20.50 8.28
C VAL A 283 26.57 22.00 8.00
N THR A 284 25.53 22.64 8.54
CA THR A 284 25.25 24.07 8.29
C THR A 284 25.40 24.95 9.52
N ALA A 285 25.42 24.39 10.73
CA ALA A 285 25.60 25.19 11.95
C ALA A 285 27.03 25.13 12.49
N ALA A 286 27.48 26.25 13.05
CA ALA A 286 28.71 26.33 13.82
C ALA A 286 28.63 25.48 15.10
N GLY A 287 29.78 25.00 15.57
CA GLY A 287 29.92 24.21 16.80
C GLY A 287 29.55 22.73 16.66
N VAL A 288 29.07 22.28 15.49
CA VAL A 288 28.97 20.86 15.15
C VAL A 288 30.31 20.41 14.59
N ASP A 289 30.91 19.39 15.21
CA ASP A 289 32.21 18.85 14.83
C ASP A 289 32.08 17.57 13.99
N GLN A 290 30.99 16.82 14.19
CA GLN A 290 30.78 15.52 13.56
C GLN A 290 29.29 15.21 13.39
N VAL A 291 28.95 14.49 12.32
CA VAL A 291 27.67 13.81 12.17
C VAL A 291 27.84 12.30 12.36
N GLU A 292 26.85 11.69 12.99
CA GLU A 292 26.79 10.25 13.25
C GLU A 292 25.48 9.68 12.70
N LEU A 293 25.56 8.68 11.83
CA LEU A 293 24.42 7.88 11.40
C LEU A 293 24.36 6.57 12.18
N ARG A 294 23.26 6.34 12.88
CA ARG A 294 22.90 5.04 13.46
C ARG A 294 21.85 4.36 12.61
N VAL A 295 22.13 3.13 12.18
CA VAL A 295 21.18 2.27 11.49
C VAL A 295 20.88 1.07 12.38
N THR A 296 19.67 1.02 12.91
CA THR A 296 19.23 -0.06 13.82
C THR A 296 18.20 -0.94 13.12
N GLY A 297 18.44 -2.25 13.11
CA GLY A 297 17.58 -3.25 12.48
C GLY A 297 18.29 -4.60 12.50
N HIS A 298 17.56 -5.69 12.24
CA HIS A 298 18.15 -7.04 12.22
C HIS A 298 18.91 -7.41 13.52
N GLY A 299 18.45 -6.92 14.67
CA GLY A 299 19.08 -7.20 15.97
C GLY A 299 20.38 -6.44 16.24
N GLU A 300 20.81 -5.55 15.35
CA GLU A 300 22.06 -4.80 15.47
C GLU A 300 21.87 -3.29 15.27
N THR A 301 22.88 -2.53 15.70
CA THR A 301 23.03 -1.11 15.39
C THR A 301 24.38 -0.88 14.73
N GLN A 302 24.37 -0.46 13.47
CA GLN A 302 25.56 0.00 12.75
C GLN A 302 25.72 1.51 12.98
N THR A 303 26.96 1.95 13.21
CA THR A 303 27.28 3.37 13.45
C THR A 303 28.33 3.85 12.45
N PHE A 304 28.06 4.99 11.82
CA PHE A 304 28.94 5.64 10.85
C PHE A 304 29.13 7.10 11.24
N THR A 305 30.33 7.64 11.04
CA THR A 305 30.64 9.03 11.42
C THR A 305 31.34 9.76 10.28
N ALA A 306 31.09 11.06 10.16
CA ALA A 306 31.82 11.94 9.24
C ALA A 306 32.09 13.29 9.91
N PRO A 307 33.28 13.90 9.69
CA PRO A 307 33.59 15.21 10.23
C PRO A 307 32.71 16.30 9.59
N ALA A 308 32.41 17.36 10.34
CA ALA A 308 31.62 18.49 9.86
C ALA A 308 32.34 19.36 8.81
N SER A 309 33.65 19.16 8.61
CA SER A 309 34.49 19.96 7.71
C SER A 309 34.23 19.75 6.22
N ALA A 310 33.40 18.77 5.84
CA ALA A 310 33.05 18.47 4.45
C ALA A 310 31.64 17.87 4.33
N PRO A 311 31.00 17.90 3.14
CA PRO A 311 29.78 17.15 2.88
C PRO A 311 29.98 15.66 3.19
N PHE A 312 28.99 15.02 3.81
CA PHE A 312 29.03 13.61 4.18
C PHE A 312 28.15 12.77 3.27
N ARG A 313 28.51 11.49 3.13
CA ARG A 313 27.70 10.47 2.46
C ARG A 313 27.94 9.11 3.09
N PHE A 314 26.88 8.54 3.67
CA PHE A 314 26.86 7.18 4.18
C PHE A 314 26.09 6.27 3.23
N THR A 315 26.53 5.02 3.09
CA THR A 315 25.85 3.98 2.32
C THR A 315 25.80 2.66 3.10
N PRO A 316 25.14 2.66 4.28
CA PRO A 316 25.01 1.46 5.11
C PRO A 316 24.38 0.31 4.31
N ARG A 317 24.78 -0.92 4.63
CA ARG A 317 24.14 -2.11 4.09
C ARG A 317 22.94 -2.47 4.95
N ILE A 318 21.76 -2.59 4.32
CA ILE A 318 20.60 -3.23 4.92
C ILE A 318 20.33 -4.55 4.18
N GLU A 319 19.92 -5.58 4.91
CA GLU A 319 19.61 -6.88 4.33
C GLU A 319 18.12 -6.96 3.97
N ALA A 320 17.80 -7.70 2.92
CA ALA A 320 16.42 -8.05 2.62
C ALA A 320 15.97 -9.15 3.58
N GLY A 321 14.85 -8.91 4.25
CA GLY A 321 14.34 -9.76 5.31
C GLY A 321 13.15 -9.10 5.97
N LEU A 322 12.52 -9.82 6.91
CA LEU A 322 11.40 -9.29 7.71
C LEU A 322 11.93 -8.43 8.87
N TRP A 323 12.68 -7.39 8.51
CA TRP A 323 13.34 -6.46 9.42
C TRP A 323 12.95 -5.04 9.06
N ASP A 324 12.62 -4.24 10.06
CA ASP A 324 12.42 -2.81 9.90
C ASP A 324 13.68 -2.08 10.37
N TYR A 325 14.26 -1.31 9.46
CA TYR A 325 15.41 -0.48 9.77
C TYR A 325 14.97 0.93 10.18
N THR A 326 15.64 1.44 11.21
CA THR A 326 15.58 2.84 11.65
C THR A 326 16.90 3.52 11.36
N PHE A 327 16.84 4.64 10.66
CA PHE A 327 17.97 5.52 10.36
C PHE A 327 17.86 6.76 11.23
N GLU A 328 18.78 6.94 12.16
CA GLU A 328 18.88 8.12 13.03
C GLU A 328 20.19 8.86 12.73
N LEU A 329 20.08 10.07 12.19
CA LEU A 329 21.20 10.96 11.97
C LEU A 329 21.31 11.97 13.12
N ARG A 330 22.48 12.04 13.72
CA ARG A 330 22.83 12.93 14.83
C ARG A 330 23.90 13.93 14.40
N ALA A 331 23.82 15.14 14.93
CA ALA A 331 24.87 16.14 14.88
C ALA A 331 25.46 16.29 16.29
N THR A 332 26.80 16.28 16.39
CA THR A 332 27.54 16.26 17.65
C THR A 332 28.66 17.30 17.67
N GLY A 333 28.94 17.85 18.85
CA GLY A 333 29.98 18.85 19.10
C GLY A 333 29.96 19.29 20.57
N PRO A 334 30.77 20.27 21.00
CA PRO A 334 30.80 20.73 22.38
C PRO A 334 29.44 21.27 22.83
N GLY A 335 28.76 20.55 23.72
CA GLY A 335 27.41 20.88 24.18
C GLY A 335 26.30 20.62 23.15
N ILE A 336 26.61 19.97 22.02
CA ILE A 336 25.65 19.59 20.98
C ILE A 336 25.61 18.06 20.89
N ASP A 337 24.45 17.48 21.15
CA ASP A 337 24.10 16.10 20.80
C ASP A 337 22.63 16.07 20.39
N ARG A 338 22.38 16.04 19.07
CA ARG A 338 21.03 16.26 18.54
C ARG A 338 20.69 15.34 17.38
N VAL A 339 19.56 14.65 17.48
CA VAL A 339 18.93 13.97 16.34
C VAL A 339 18.39 15.03 15.36
N VAL A 340 18.94 15.04 14.15
CA VAL A 340 18.58 15.96 13.05
C VAL A 340 17.79 15.27 11.93
N ALA A 341 17.71 13.94 11.94
CA ALA A 341 16.73 13.21 11.16
C ALA A 341 16.52 11.82 11.74
N ARG A 342 15.27 11.34 11.69
CA ARG A 342 14.90 9.98 12.04
C ARG A 342 13.93 9.44 10.99
N ARG A 343 14.19 8.23 10.49
CA ARG A 343 13.34 7.53 9.51
C ARG A 343 13.20 6.07 9.91
N THR A 344 12.00 5.53 9.79
CA THR A 344 11.59 4.25 10.37
C THR A 344 10.84 3.39 9.37
N GLY A 345 10.80 2.08 9.61
CA GLY A 345 10.06 1.13 8.77
C GLY A 345 10.65 0.93 7.37
N ILE A 346 11.93 1.26 7.20
CA ILE A 346 12.66 1.07 5.95
C ILE A 346 12.99 -0.41 5.80
N VAL A 347 12.73 -0.95 4.60
CA VAL A 347 12.92 -2.38 4.30
C VAL A 347 13.64 -2.54 2.97
N SER A 348 14.33 -3.66 2.76
CA SER A 348 14.84 -4.06 1.44
C SER A 348 14.01 -5.22 0.90
N GLY A 349 13.56 -5.14 -0.37
CA GLY A 349 12.59 -6.08 -0.90
C GLY A 349 12.39 -6.02 -2.41
N ASP A 350 11.33 -6.62 -2.90
CA ASP A 350 11.01 -6.74 -4.33
C ASP A 350 9.84 -5.85 -4.75
N VAL A 351 9.78 -5.49 -6.04
CA VAL A 351 8.77 -4.55 -6.58
C VAL A 351 7.99 -5.20 -7.73
N TYR A 352 6.67 -5.12 -7.64
CA TYR A 352 5.75 -5.61 -8.66
C TYR A 352 4.72 -4.56 -9.08
N VAL A 353 4.36 -4.60 -10.36
CA VAL A 353 3.37 -3.71 -10.97
C VAL A 353 2.16 -4.52 -11.42
N VAL A 354 0.98 -4.04 -11.08
CA VAL A 354 -0.31 -4.60 -11.54
C VAL A 354 -0.99 -3.59 -12.45
N GLN A 355 -1.42 -4.04 -13.62
CA GLN A 355 -2.04 -3.18 -14.62
C GLN A 355 -3.10 -3.95 -15.42
N GLY A 356 -4.08 -3.23 -15.96
CA GLY A 356 -5.22 -3.79 -16.68
C GLY A 356 -6.55 -3.29 -16.16
N GLN A 357 -7.63 -4.05 -16.37
CA GLN A 357 -8.98 -3.60 -16.06
C GLN A 357 -9.50 -4.05 -14.67
N SER A 358 -10.81 -4.28 -14.51
CA SER A 358 -11.45 -4.54 -13.21
C SER A 358 -10.85 -5.74 -12.48
N ASN A 359 -10.52 -6.82 -13.19
CA ASN A 359 -9.90 -7.99 -12.58
C ASN A 359 -8.40 -7.82 -12.26
N ALA A 360 -7.69 -6.89 -12.92
CA ALA A 360 -6.36 -6.45 -12.46
C ALA A 360 -6.48 -5.54 -11.22
N GLN A 361 -7.46 -4.65 -11.20
CA GLN A 361 -7.74 -3.78 -10.07
C GLN A 361 -8.16 -4.58 -8.84
N ALA A 362 -8.89 -5.68 -9.04
CA ALA A 362 -9.31 -6.63 -8.02
C ALA A 362 -9.99 -5.95 -6.84
N ALA A 363 -11.04 -5.17 -7.16
CA ALA A 363 -11.87 -4.52 -6.17
C ALA A 363 -12.58 -5.55 -5.28
N LYS A 364 -12.94 -5.13 -4.07
CA LYS A 364 -13.74 -5.92 -3.14
C LYS A 364 -15.19 -6.05 -3.67
N TYR A 365 -15.52 -7.20 -4.26
CA TYR A 365 -16.89 -7.53 -4.67
C TYR A 365 -17.62 -8.38 -3.63
N ALA A 366 -17.00 -9.46 -3.16
CA ALA A 366 -17.53 -10.34 -2.12
C ALA A 366 -16.38 -10.96 -1.30
N GLY A 367 -16.47 -10.90 0.02
CA GLY A 367 -15.36 -11.29 0.91
C GLY A 367 -14.27 -10.21 1.02
N ALA A 368 -13.34 -10.39 1.97
CA ALA A 368 -12.34 -9.38 2.35
C ALA A 368 -10.93 -9.97 2.33
N ALA A 369 -9.95 -9.17 1.90
CA ALA A 369 -8.54 -9.53 1.83
C ALA A 369 -7.70 -8.84 2.93
N ASN A 370 -8.34 -8.21 3.92
CA ASN A 370 -7.68 -7.57 5.06
C ASN A 370 -6.78 -8.54 5.86
N VAL A 371 -7.07 -9.85 5.84
CA VAL A 371 -6.21 -10.89 6.44
C VAL A 371 -4.83 -10.99 5.80
N GLU A 372 -4.65 -10.46 4.59
CA GLU A 372 -3.38 -10.48 3.85
C GLU A 372 -2.47 -9.30 4.20
N GLU A 373 -2.96 -8.34 5.00
CA GLU A 373 -2.18 -7.17 5.38
C GLU A 373 -0.91 -7.56 6.14
N SER A 374 0.14 -6.78 5.91
CA SER A 374 1.45 -7.04 6.50
C SER A 374 2.25 -5.77 6.57
N ARG A 375 3.02 -5.62 7.66
CA ARG A 375 4.00 -4.55 7.80
C ARG A 375 5.16 -4.67 6.81
N TYR A 376 5.22 -5.72 5.99
CA TYR A 376 6.23 -5.91 4.94
C TYR A 376 5.65 -5.79 3.52
N LEU A 377 4.38 -5.40 3.41
CA LEU A 377 3.75 -5.05 2.15
C LEU A 377 3.63 -3.53 2.03
N ARG A 378 4.19 -2.99 0.96
CA ARG A 378 4.31 -1.56 0.71
C ARG A 378 3.63 -1.17 -0.59
N SER A 379 3.33 0.10 -0.69
CA SER A 379 2.95 0.76 -1.94
C SER A 379 3.35 2.23 -1.84
N PHE A 380 3.17 2.99 -2.91
CA PHE A 380 3.60 4.38 -2.96
C PHE A 380 2.57 5.24 -3.68
N GLY A 381 2.20 6.35 -3.06
CA GLY A 381 1.18 7.26 -3.55
C GLY A 381 -0.22 6.63 -3.71
N SER A 382 -1.08 7.34 -4.44
CA SER A 382 -2.46 6.94 -4.71
C SER A 382 -2.72 6.68 -6.20
N ALA A 383 -3.53 5.66 -6.48
CA ALA A 383 -3.98 5.31 -7.82
C ALA A 383 -5.26 6.05 -8.26
N THR A 384 -5.73 7.03 -7.49
CA THR A 384 -6.90 7.85 -7.87
C THR A 384 -6.73 8.48 -9.25
N VAL A 385 -7.83 8.62 -9.98
CA VAL A 385 -7.83 9.25 -11.32
C VAL A 385 -7.70 10.78 -11.23
N GLU A 386 -7.96 11.33 -10.06
CA GLU A 386 -7.97 12.76 -9.80
C GLU A 386 -6.54 13.28 -9.62
N SER A 387 -6.01 13.97 -10.63
CA SER A 387 -4.62 14.42 -10.65
C SER A 387 -4.27 15.37 -9.50
N SER A 388 -5.23 16.16 -9.03
CA SER A 388 -5.10 17.05 -7.86
C SER A 388 -4.93 16.30 -6.54
N LEU A 389 -5.32 15.03 -6.48
CA LEU A 389 -5.16 14.14 -5.32
C LEU A 389 -3.98 13.17 -5.52
N SER A 390 -3.89 12.52 -6.70
CA SER A 390 -2.81 11.57 -6.99
C SER A 390 -1.46 12.24 -7.19
N GLY A 391 -1.43 13.50 -7.62
CA GLY A 391 -0.20 14.26 -7.90
C GLY A 391 0.60 14.58 -6.63
N PRO A 392 -0.02 15.17 -5.60
CA PRO A 392 0.65 15.49 -4.34
C PRO A 392 1.06 14.27 -3.50
N ASP A 393 0.35 13.15 -3.62
CA ASP A 393 0.64 11.94 -2.82
C ASP A 393 1.92 11.23 -3.31
N ARG A 394 3.03 11.54 -2.63
CA ARG A 394 4.41 11.11 -2.96
C ARG A 394 5.11 10.48 -1.75
N VAL A 395 4.34 9.74 -0.96
CA VAL A 395 4.83 9.02 0.22
C VAL A 395 4.59 7.52 0.12
N TRP A 396 5.33 6.78 0.93
CA TRP A 396 5.16 5.34 1.09
C TRP A 396 3.99 5.03 2.02
N HIS A 397 3.21 4.04 1.63
CA HIS A 397 2.01 3.56 2.29
C HIS A 397 2.12 2.05 2.54
N TYR A 398 1.32 1.53 3.46
CA TYR A 398 1.09 0.10 3.53
C TYR A 398 0.20 -0.35 2.37
N ALA A 399 0.45 -1.54 1.82
CA ALA A 399 -0.44 -2.08 0.80
C ALA A 399 -1.79 -2.47 1.40
N THR A 400 -2.89 -2.19 0.68
CA THR A 400 -4.25 -2.62 1.04
C THR A 400 -4.95 -3.33 -0.11
N GLY A 401 -5.66 -4.43 0.21
CA GLY A 401 -6.32 -5.27 -0.78
C GLY A 401 -7.75 -4.85 -1.10
N ASP A 402 -8.45 -4.27 -0.13
CA ASP A 402 -9.91 -4.10 -0.15
C ASP A 402 -10.36 -2.72 -0.60
N ILE A 403 -9.42 -1.79 -0.77
CA ILE A 403 -9.69 -0.41 -1.17
C ILE A 403 -9.04 -0.18 -2.52
N THR A 404 -9.77 0.47 -3.43
CA THR A 404 -9.31 0.75 -4.78
C THR A 404 -9.14 2.25 -5.03
N LYS A 405 -8.19 2.60 -5.90
CA LYS A 405 -7.93 3.99 -6.32
C LYS A 405 -7.68 4.95 -5.15
N GLN A 406 -7.11 4.45 -4.06
CA GLN A 406 -6.72 5.21 -2.87
C GLN A 406 -5.22 5.00 -2.59
N PRO A 407 -4.65 5.70 -1.59
CA PRO A 407 -3.30 5.45 -1.10
C PRO A 407 -3.08 3.98 -0.81
N GLY A 408 -2.01 3.44 -1.37
CA GLY A 408 -1.58 2.07 -1.15
C GLY A 408 -2.49 0.95 -1.66
N SER A 409 -3.52 1.26 -2.46
CA SER A 409 -4.35 0.25 -3.12
C SER A 409 -3.50 -0.72 -3.95
N ALA A 410 -3.56 -2.00 -3.59
CA ALA A 410 -2.88 -3.10 -4.26
C ALA A 410 -3.84 -4.06 -4.99
N GLY A 411 -5.07 -4.24 -4.50
CA GLY A 411 -6.07 -5.18 -5.03
C GLY A 411 -5.96 -6.58 -4.42
N GLN A 412 -7.07 -7.31 -4.35
CA GLN A 412 -7.20 -8.52 -3.52
C GLN A 412 -6.26 -9.68 -3.90
N TRP A 413 -6.14 -10.04 -5.19
CA TRP A 413 -5.24 -11.14 -5.58
C TRP A 413 -3.76 -10.74 -5.49
N ALA A 414 -3.46 -9.47 -5.72
CA ALA A 414 -2.08 -8.97 -5.72
C ALA A 414 -1.53 -8.87 -4.30
N ILE A 415 -2.33 -8.41 -3.33
CA ILE A 415 -1.92 -8.42 -1.92
C ILE A 415 -1.72 -9.86 -1.42
N ARG A 416 -2.58 -10.80 -1.84
CA ARG A 416 -2.43 -12.22 -1.53
C ARG A 416 -1.11 -12.78 -2.09
N MET A 417 -0.82 -12.52 -3.36
CA MET A 417 0.47 -12.91 -3.97
C MET A 417 1.66 -12.33 -3.18
N GLY A 418 1.61 -11.03 -2.87
CA GLY A 418 2.64 -10.37 -2.07
C GLY A 418 2.81 -11.01 -0.69
N ARG A 419 1.70 -11.31 -0.01
CA ARG A 419 1.71 -11.99 1.30
C ARG A 419 2.36 -13.36 1.22
N ARG A 420 2.06 -14.15 0.19
CA ARG A 420 2.70 -15.46 -0.03
C ARG A 420 4.20 -15.35 -0.25
N ILE A 421 4.69 -14.31 -0.94
CA ILE A 421 6.14 -14.05 -1.09
C ILE A 421 6.77 -13.73 0.26
N VAL A 422 6.14 -12.82 1.02
CA VAL A 422 6.60 -12.44 2.37
C VAL A 422 6.71 -13.66 3.28
N ASP A 423 5.67 -14.49 3.34
CA ASP A 423 5.62 -15.64 4.23
C ASP A 423 6.55 -16.79 3.79
N THR A 424 6.72 -17.00 2.49
CA THR A 424 7.50 -18.13 1.97
C THR A 424 8.99 -17.82 1.90
N TYR A 425 9.35 -16.60 1.46
CA TYR A 425 10.73 -16.23 1.18
C TYR A 425 11.30 -15.22 2.17
N GLY A 426 10.48 -14.69 3.10
CA GLY A 426 10.94 -13.67 4.05
C GLY A 426 11.30 -12.34 3.38
N VAL A 427 10.81 -12.08 2.16
CA VAL A 427 11.16 -10.89 1.37
C VAL A 427 10.00 -9.89 1.40
N PRO A 428 10.24 -8.65 1.87
CA PRO A 428 9.28 -7.55 1.74
C PRO A 428 8.91 -7.25 0.29
N VAL A 429 7.69 -6.80 0.04
CA VAL A 429 7.18 -6.55 -1.31
C VAL A 429 6.50 -5.20 -1.43
N ALA A 430 6.81 -4.46 -2.50
CA ALA A 430 6.07 -3.28 -2.92
C ALA A 430 5.15 -3.62 -4.10
N LEU A 431 3.88 -3.23 -4.00
CA LEU A 431 2.84 -3.46 -5.00
C LEU A 431 2.36 -2.11 -5.55
N PHE A 432 2.48 -1.93 -6.86
CA PHE A 432 2.01 -0.74 -7.58
C PHE A 432 0.85 -1.13 -8.48
N ASN A 433 -0.38 -0.88 -8.03
CA ASN A 433 -1.56 -1.13 -8.86
C ASN A 433 -1.95 0.14 -9.63
N GLY A 434 -1.86 0.08 -10.97
CA GLY A 434 -2.31 1.12 -11.90
C GLY A 434 -3.63 0.80 -12.60
N ALA A 435 -4.23 -0.36 -12.31
CA ALA A 435 -5.40 -0.87 -13.01
C ALA A 435 -6.65 0.00 -12.87
N HIS A 436 -7.53 -0.09 -13.87
CA HIS A 436 -8.77 0.68 -13.92
C HIS A 436 -9.92 -0.14 -14.52
N GLY A 437 -10.97 -0.37 -13.73
CA GLY A 437 -12.18 -1.08 -14.15
C GLY A 437 -12.81 -0.57 -15.45
N GLY A 438 -13.27 -1.50 -16.29
CA GLY A 438 -14.09 -1.25 -17.48
C GLY A 438 -13.41 -0.48 -18.61
N LYS A 439 -12.08 -0.55 -18.72
CA LYS A 439 -11.32 0.20 -19.74
C LYS A 439 -10.69 -0.73 -20.79
N PRO A 440 -10.72 -0.33 -22.08
CA PRO A 440 -10.01 -1.04 -23.14
C PRO A 440 -8.50 -0.80 -23.07
N ALA A 441 -7.71 -1.62 -23.76
CA ALA A 441 -6.25 -1.54 -23.83
C ALA A 441 -5.74 -0.16 -24.27
N SER A 442 -6.50 0.57 -25.09
CA SER A 442 -6.16 1.93 -25.55
C SER A 442 -6.08 2.96 -24.41
N PHE A 443 -6.83 2.78 -23.33
CA PHE A 443 -6.81 3.67 -22.16
C PHE A 443 -5.48 3.62 -21.38
N PHE A 444 -4.76 2.51 -21.51
CA PHE A 444 -3.54 2.25 -20.75
C PHE A 444 -2.28 2.67 -21.49
N GLN A 445 -2.38 3.11 -22.74
CA GLN A 445 -1.23 3.44 -23.59
C GLN A 445 -0.44 4.63 -23.03
N ARG A 446 0.87 4.64 -23.28
CA ARG A 446 1.73 5.77 -22.92
C ARG A 446 1.40 6.99 -23.77
N ASN A 447 1.44 8.17 -23.16
CA ASN A 447 1.56 9.42 -23.90
C ASN A 447 3.06 9.64 -24.19
N ASP A 448 3.50 9.42 -25.42
CA ASP A 448 4.93 9.51 -25.78
C ASP A 448 5.50 10.92 -25.69
N THR A 449 4.66 11.95 -25.86
CA THR A 449 5.11 13.35 -25.69
C THR A 449 5.31 13.70 -24.22
N THR A 450 4.41 13.22 -23.36
CA THR A 450 4.44 13.51 -21.92
C THR A 450 4.19 12.22 -21.12
N PRO A 451 5.20 11.34 -20.95
CA PRO A 451 4.99 10.02 -20.32
C PRO A 451 4.50 10.06 -18.87
N ASN A 452 4.73 11.18 -18.16
CA ASN A 452 4.28 11.40 -16.79
C ASN A 452 2.98 12.22 -16.69
N ASP A 453 2.23 12.37 -17.78
CA ASP A 453 0.96 13.09 -17.78
C ASP A 453 -0.03 12.47 -16.78
N LEU A 454 -0.27 13.18 -15.68
CA LEU A 454 -1.14 12.73 -14.58
C LEU A 454 -2.62 12.64 -14.98
N THR A 455 -3.01 13.17 -16.15
CA THR A 455 -4.37 12.98 -16.69
C THR A 455 -4.54 11.59 -17.32
N THR A 456 -3.44 10.95 -17.72
CA THR A 456 -3.44 9.59 -18.31
C THR A 456 -3.23 8.50 -17.25
N ASN A 457 -3.75 7.30 -17.51
CA ASN A 457 -3.52 6.16 -16.61
C ASN A 457 -2.02 5.79 -16.53
N TYR A 458 -1.37 5.66 -17.69
CA TYR A 458 0.05 5.34 -17.77
C TYR A 458 0.88 6.36 -16.99
N GLY A 459 0.64 7.65 -17.21
CA GLY A 459 1.41 8.71 -16.57
C GLY A 459 1.25 8.77 -15.05
N ARG A 460 0.07 8.45 -14.50
CA ARG A 460 -0.10 8.30 -13.05
C ARG A 460 0.69 7.14 -12.46
N LEU A 461 0.64 5.96 -13.09
CA LEU A 461 1.42 4.80 -12.62
C LEU A 461 2.93 5.06 -12.73
N ARG A 462 3.38 5.52 -13.90
CA ARG A 462 4.78 5.84 -14.19
C ARG A 462 5.33 6.89 -13.23
N SER A 463 4.56 7.96 -12.97
CA SER A 463 4.97 9.02 -12.02
C SER A 463 5.20 8.49 -10.62
N ARG A 464 4.38 7.54 -10.13
CA ARG A 464 4.58 6.89 -8.82
C ARG A 464 5.83 6.02 -8.80
N LEU A 465 6.06 5.22 -9.84
CA LEU A 465 7.26 4.39 -9.97
C LEU A 465 8.55 5.23 -10.07
N GLN A 466 8.51 6.34 -10.80
CA GLN A 466 9.64 7.26 -10.93
C GLN A 466 9.92 7.99 -9.62
N ALA A 467 8.89 8.56 -8.98
CA ALA A 467 9.08 9.33 -7.74
C ALA A 467 9.51 8.46 -6.54
N SER A 468 9.14 7.19 -6.49
CA SER A 468 9.64 6.24 -5.50
C SER A 468 11.07 5.74 -5.78
N GLY A 469 11.58 5.96 -6.99
CA GLY A 469 12.92 5.53 -7.42
C GLY A 469 13.01 4.06 -7.80
N VAL A 470 11.89 3.39 -8.10
CA VAL A 470 11.84 1.94 -8.34
C VAL A 470 11.57 1.52 -9.78
N LEU A 471 11.28 2.47 -10.68
CA LEU A 471 10.87 2.19 -12.07
C LEU A 471 11.78 1.16 -12.78
N SER A 472 13.10 1.35 -12.75
CA SER A 472 14.06 0.44 -13.40
C SER A 472 14.36 -0.84 -12.62
N LYS A 473 13.73 -1.02 -11.45
CA LYS A 473 13.95 -2.13 -10.50
C LYS A 473 12.70 -3.00 -10.31
N VAL A 474 11.67 -2.80 -11.12
CA VAL A 474 10.48 -3.65 -11.14
C VAL A 474 10.88 -5.07 -11.56
N LYS A 475 10.55 -6.07 -10.74
CA LYS A 475 10.82 -7.49 -11.02
C LYS A 475 9.75 -8.15 -11.85
N GLY A 476 8.50 -7.71 -11.75
CA GLY A 476 7.39 -8.28 -12.49
C GLY A 476 6.29 -7.28 -12.80
N VAL A 477 5.76 -7.35 -14.02
CA VAL A 477 4.57 -6.60 -14.47
C VAL A 477 3.47 -7.59 -14.82
N PHE A 478 2.30 -7.42 -14.20
CA PHE A 478 1.12 -8.24 -14.44
C PHE A 478 0.09 -7.47 -15.27
N TRP A 479 -0.29 -8.03 -16.41
CA TRP A 479 -1.33 -7.51 -17.29
C TRP A 479 -2.55 -8.42 -17.25
N TYR A 480 -3.67 -7.90 -16.74
CA TYR A 480 -4.97 -8.57 -16.81
C TYR A 480 -6.00 -7.64 -17.45
N GLN A 481 -6.23 -7.87 -18.74
CA GLN A 481 -7.15 -7.08 -19.54
C GLN A 481 -7.71 -7.92 -20.71
N GLY A 482 -8.92 -7.63 -21.18
CA GLY A 482 -9.47 -8.24 -22.39
C GLY A 482 -10.99 -8.31 -22.43
N GLU A 483 -11.69 -8.13 -21.31
CA GLU A 483 -13.15 -8.20 -21.28
C GLU A 483 -13.79 -7.00 -21.98
N SER A 484 -13.14 -5.83 -21.95
CA SER A 484 -13.62 -4.62 -22.63
C SER A 484 -13.42 -4.62 -24.15
N GLU A 485 -12.58 -5.49 -24.70
CA GLU A 485 -12.37 -5.65 -26.15
C GLU A 485 -13.44 -6.50 -26.81
N SER A 486 -14.30 -7.16 -26.02
CA SER A 486 -15.46 -7.90 -26.52
C SER A 486 -15.10 -8.91 -27.63
N ASP A 487 -14.12 -9.78 -27.36
CA ASP A 487 -13.54 -10.77 -28.27
C ASP A 487 -12.75 -10.20 -29.47
N ASN A 488 -12.50 -8.88 -29.52
CA ASN A 488 -11.66 -8.30 -30.57
C ASN A 488 -10.16 -8.57 -30.34
N ALA A 489 -9.72 -9.74 -30.81
CA ALA A 489 -8.34 -10.21 -30.69
C ALA A 489 -7.32 -9.25 -31.32
N ALA A 490 -7.61 -8.69 -32.51
CA ALA A 490 -6.66 -7.84 -33.23
C ALA A 490 -6.33 -6.56 -32.44
N VAL A 491 -7.35 -5.91 -31.89
CA VAL A 491 -7.19 -4.71 -31.05
C VAL A 491 -6.44 -5.04 -29.77
N HIS A 492 -6.81 -6.15 -29.10
CA HIS A 492 -6.16 -6.56 -27.85
C HIS A 492 -4.66 -6.85 -28.04
N ILE A 493 -4.30 -7.61 -29.08
CA ILE A 493 -2.91 -7.96 -29.36
C ILE A 493 -2.11 -6.71 -29.72
N SER A 494 -2.61 -5.87 -30.63
CA SER A 494 -1.94 -4.61 -31.01
C SER A 494 -1.66 -3.72 -29.79
N GLY A 495 -2.67 -3.48 -28.95
CA GLY A 495 -2.52 -2.66 -27.75
C GLY A 495 -1.58 -3.28 -26.70
N THR A 496 -1.60 -4.61 -26.54
CA THR A 496 -0.69 -5.32 -25.62
C THR A 496 0.75 -5.31 -26.13
N THR A 497 0.97 -5.45 -27.44
CA THR A 497 2.30 -5.37 -28.06
C THR A 497 2.93 -4.00 -27.82
N SER A 498 2.17 -2.91 -28.02
CA SER A 498 2.65 -1.54 -27.77
C SER A 498 3.02 -1.32 -26.30
N LEU A 499 2.15 -1.73 -25.36
CA LEU A 499 2.44 -1.62 -23.92
C LEU A 499 3.67 -2.40 -23.50
N LEU A 500 3.84 -3.62 -24.01
CA LEU A 500 5.02 -4.42 -23.72
C LEU A 500 6.29 -3.76 -24.26
N ALA A 501 6.24 -3.11 -25.44
CA ALA A 501 7.37 -2.37 -25.96
C ALA A 501 7.74 -1.21 -25.03
N ASP A 502 6.76 -0.38 -24.63
CA ASP A 502 6.99 0.73 -23.71
C ASP A 502 7.55 0.26 -22.37
N TRP A 503 6.93 -0.72 -21.73
CA TRP A 503 7.40 -1.24 -20.45
C TRP A 503 8.78 -1.87 -20.54
N ARG A 504 9.17 -2.48 -21.66
CA ARG A 504 10.53 -3.03 -21.84
C ARG A 504 11.60 -1.96 -21.91
N THR A 505 11.26 -0.76 -22.39
CA THR A 505 12.20 0.36 -22.36
C THR A 505 12.41 0.93 -20.95
N GLU A 506 11.39 0.86 -20.09
CA GLU A 506 11.41 1.53 -18.78
C GLU A 506 11.70 0.58 -17.61
N MET A 507 11.25 -0.68 -17.71
CA MET A 507 11.32 -1.73 -16.69
C MET A 507 12.17 -2.90 -17.22
N THR A 508 13.40 -2.61 -17.63
CA THR A 508 14.28 -3.51 -18.40
C THR A 508 14.60 -4.86 -17.73
N THR A 509 14.45 -4.95 -16.41
CA THR A 509 14.73 -6.17 -15.62
C THR A 509 13.48 -6.98 -15.29
N ALA A 510 12.30 -6.49 -15.66
CA ALA A 510 11.03 -7.12 -15.30
C ALA A 510 10.74 -8.37 -16.13
N LYS A 511 10.11 -9.35 -15.47
CA LYS A 511 9.34 -10.41 -16.15
C LYS A 511 7.92 -9.91 -16.42
N TYR A 512 7.33 -10.33 -17.54
CA TYR A 512 6.00 -9.91 -17.95
C TYR A 512 5.04 -11.09 -17.86
N PHE A 513 3.97 -10.91 -17.09
CA PHE A 513 2.94 -11.90 -16.86
C PHE A 513 1.62 -11.43 -17.46
N VAL A 514 0.95 -12.30 -18.21
CA VAL A 514 -0.32 -11.97 -18.88
C VAL A 514 -1.36 -13.00 -18.51
N TYR A 515 -2.48 -12.54 -17.93
CA TYR A 515 -3.64 -13.39 -17.73
C TYR A 515 -4.38 -13.61 -19.04
N GLN A 516 -4.76 -14.86 -19.32
CA GLN A 516 -5.87 -15.13 -20.22
C GLN A 516 -7.17 -14.85 -19.47
N VAL A 517 -8.00 -13.95 -20.00
CA VAL A 517 -9.28 -13.62 -19.37
C VAL A 517 -10.22 -14.81 -19.38
N ARG A 518 -11.12 -14.88 -18.40
CA ARG A 518 -12.11 -15.96 -18.35
C ARG A 518 -13.20 -15.79 -19.41
N THR A 519 -13.72 -14.59 -19.54
CA THR A 519 -14.81 -14.20 -20.45
C THR A 519 -14.36 -13.03 -21.33
N SER A 520 -14.86 -12.92 -22.55
CA SER A 520 -14.73 -11.69 -23.34
C SER A 520 -15.85 -11.61 -24.39
N PRO A 521 -16.81 -10.66 -24.27
CA PRO A 521 -17.02 -9.75 -23.14
C PRO A 521 -17.44 -10.50 -21.86
N CYS A 522 -17.67 -9.77 -20.77
CA CYS A 522 -18.28 -10.35 -19.57
C CYS A 522 -19.56 -11.11 -19.89
N GLN A 523 -19.86 -12.14 -19.09
CA GLN A 523 -20.96 -13.08 -19.27
C GLN A 523 -20.86 -14.00 -20.50
N ASN A 524 -19.74 -13.98 -21.23
CA ASN A 524 -19.58 -14.80 -22.44
C ASN A 524 -18.25 -15.57 -22.47
N THR A 525 -18.34 -16.90 -22.37
CA THR A 525 -17.22 -17.82 -22.62
C THR A 525 -17.30 -18.50 -24.00
N THR A 526 -18.32 -18.26 -24.81
CA THR A 526 -18.44 -18.95 -26.12
C THR A 526 -17.56 -18.31 -27.20
N THR A 527 -17.36 -17.01 -27.11
CA THR A 527 -16.40 -16.25 -27.92
C THR A 527 -14.97 -16.56 -27.47
N ILE A 528 -14.14 -17.03 -28.40
CA ILE A 528 -12.83 -17.63 -28.08
C ILE A 528 -11.65 -16.93 -28.77
N ASN A 529 -11.89 -16.04 -29.73
CA ASN A 529 -10.82 -15.50 -30.58
C ASN A 529 -9.78 -14.75 -29.77
N LEU A 530 -10.22 -13.87 -28.86
CA LEU A 530 -9.33 -13.08 -28.01
C LEU A 530 -8.57 -13.96 -27.02
N ARG A 531 -9.27 -14.91 -26.38
CA ARG A 531 -8.63 -15.80 -25.39
C ARG A 531 -7.61 -16.72 -26.05
N GLU A 532 -7.92 -17.27 -27.22
CA GLU A 532 -6.95 -18.02 -28.04
C GLU A 532 -5.75 -17.15 -28.46
N ALA A 533 -5.98 -15.88 -28.79
CA ALA A 533 -4.90 -14.94 -29.08
C ALA A 533 -4.02 -14.64 -27.85
N GLN A 534 -4.62 -14.46 -26.67
CA GLN A 534 -3.89 -14.30 -25.40
C GLN A 534 -3.02 -15.53 -25.09
N ARG A 535 -3.53 -16.74 -25.34
CA ARG A 535 -2.76 -17.98 -25.20
C ARG A 535 -1.50 -18.01 -26.08
N LYS A 536 -1.54 -17.32 -27.23
CA LYS A 536 -0.42 -17.23 -28.17
C LYS A 536 0.58 -16.13 -27.81
N LEU A 537 0.25 -15.21 -26.90
CA LEU A 537 1.18 -14.16 -26.46
C LEU A 537 2.45 -14.74 -25.83
N GLY A 538 2.34 -15.84 -25.10
CA GLY A 538 3.50 -16.49 -24.47
C GLY A 538 4.67 -16.73 -25.44
N PRO A 539 4.50 -17.58 -26.47
CA PRO A 539 5.56 -17.83 -27.45
C PRO A 539 5.84 -16.63 -28.37
N SER A 540 4.83 -15.82 -28.75
CA SER A 540 5.03 -14.74 -29.72
C SER A 540 5.67 -13.48 -29.13
N HIS A 541 5.47 -13.23 -27.84
CA HIS A 541 5.93 -12.02 -27.16
C HIS A 541 6.85 -12.31 -25.98
N GLY A 542 7.15 -13.56 -25.64
CA GLY A 542 8.05 -13.90 -24.53
C GLY A 542 7.48 -13.48 -23.16
N VAL A 543 6.17 -13.64 -22.97
CA VAL A 543 5.48 -13.39 -21.69
C VAL A 543 5.15 -14.72 -21.00
N THR A 544 5.01 -14.68 -19.68
CA THR A 544 4.52 -15.81 -18.89
C THR A 544 3.01 -15.75 -18.79
N LEU A 545 2.32 -16.81 -19.24
CA LEU A 545 0.86 -16.87 -19.18
C LEU A 545 0.37 -17.25 -17.79
N LEU A 546 -0.75 -16.66 -17.40
CA LEU A 546 -1.53 -16.97 -16.20
C LEU A 546 -2.96 -17.36 -16.62
N SER A 547 -3.59 -18.23 -15.85
CA SER A 547 -4.93 -18.76 -16.13
C SER A 547 -5.95 -18.27 -15.11
N THR A 548 -7.21 -18.31 -15.50
CA THR A 548 -8.36 -17.91 -14.70
C THR A 548 -9.49 -18.95 -14.72
N THR A 549 -9.33 -20.04 -15.47
CA THR A 549 -10.43 -20.95 -15.84
C THR A 549 -10.93 -21.86 -14.71
N SER A 550 -10.15 -22.05 -13.65
CA SER A 550 -10.49 -22.94 -12.52
C SER A 550 -11.09 -22.25 -11.30
N LEU A 551 -11.26 -20.93 -11.34
CA LEU A 551 -11.63 -20.12 -10.16
C LEU A 551 -13.15 -20.07 -9.97
N SER A 552 -13.74 -20.91 -9.13
CA SER A 552 -15.21 -21.06 -9.05
C SER A 552 -15.97 -19.84 -8.50
N GLY A 553 -15.33 -19.01 -7.68
CA GLY A 553 -15.89 -17.78 -7.12
C GLY A 553 -15.99 -16.65 -8.15
N HIS A 554 -16.74 -16.85 -9.24
CA HIS A 554 -16.87 -15.91 -10.35
C HIS A 554 -18.35 -15.64 -10.68
N ASP A 555 -18.75 -14.36 -10.75
CA ASP A 555 -20.14 -13.95 -11.00
C ASP A 555 -20.53 -13.91 -12.50
N GLY A 556 -19.56 -14.22 -13.36
CA GLY A 556 -19.65 -14.09 -14.81
C GLY A 556 -18.89 -12.87 -15.36
N CYS A 557 -18.29 -12.04 -14.51
CA CYS A 557 -17.40 -10.94 -14.87
C CYS A 557 -16.26 -10.73 -13.87
N HIS A 558 -16.56 -10.77 -12.56
CA HIS A 558 -15.63 -10.53 -11.47
C HIS A 558 -15.56 -11.70 -10.51
N TYR A 559 -14.53 -11.69 -9.66
CA TYR A 559 -14.29 -12.74 -8.68
C TYR A 559 -14.67 -12.29 -7.27
N ALA A 560 -15.23 -13.21 -6.50
CA ALA A 560 -15.24 -13.13 -5.05
C ALA A 560 -13.81 -13.34 -4.52
N TYR A 561 -13.57 -13.01 -3.25
CA TYR A 561 -12.28 -13.27 -2.62
C TYR A 561 -12.05 -14.78 -2.44
N ALA A 562 -12.98 -15.48 -1.78
CA ALA A 562 -12.94 -16.94 -1.64
C ALA A 562 -13.30 -17.63 -2.97
N ASP A 563 -12.59 -18.70 -3.27
CA ASP A 563 -12.66 -19.48 -4.52
C ASP A 563 -12.38 -18.64 -5.79
N GLY A 564 -11.82 -17.45 -5.63
CA GLY A 564 -11.64 -16.44 -6.67
C GLY A 564 -10.31 -15.73 -6.52
N TYR A 565 -10.30 -14.46 -6.08
CA TYR A 565 -9.07 -13.66 -6.01
C TYR A 565 -8.01 -14.22 -5.03
N ARG A 566 -8.40 -14.94 -3.97
CA ARG A 566 -7.43 -15.59 -3.07
C ARG A 566 -6.65 -16.68 -3.80
N GLU A 567 -7.35 -17.59 -4.46
CA GLU A 567 -6.76 -18.70 -5.23
C GLU A 567 -6.02 -18.16 -6.45
N MET A 568 -6.52 -17.11 -7.10
CA MET A 568 -5.81 -16.40 -8.15
C MET A 568 -4.45 -15.87 -7.66
N GLY A 569 -4.42 -15.26 -6.47
CA GLY A 569 -3.17 -14.81 -5.84
C GLY A 569 -2.21 -15.95 -5.53
N ASP A 570 -2.73 -17.10 -5.06
CA ASP A 570 -1.94 -18.29 -4.76
C ASP A 570 -1.36 -18.96 -6.03
N GLN A 571 -2.17 -19.09 -7.07
CA GLN A 571 -1.73 -19.63 -8.37
C GLN A 571 -0.70 -18.72 -9.03
N THR A 572 -0.89 -17.40 -8.98
CA THR A 572 0.07 -16.43 -9.50
C THR A 572 1.35 -16.43 -8.69
N PHE A 573 1.27 -16.54 -7.36
CA PHE A 573 2.44 -16.75 -6.51
C PHE A 573 3.24 -17.99 -6.93
N ALA A 574 2.60 -19.13 -7.20
CA ALA A 574 3.30 -20.34 -7.60
C ALA A 574 4.10 -20.17 -8.92
N VAL A 575 3.54 -19.43 -9.88
CA VAL A 575 4.24 -19.12 -11.13
C VAL A 575 5.37 -18.10 -10.91
N VAL A 576 5.14 -17.08 -10.09
CA VAL A 576 6.16 -16.09 -9.71
C VAL A 576 7.32 -16.74 -8.95
N ALA A 577 7.02 -17.66 -8.03
CA ALA A 577 7.99 -18.43 -7.28
C ALA A 577 8.95 -19.17 -8.23
N ARG A 578 8.41 -19.89 -9.22
CA ARG A 578 9.21 -20.56 -10.27
C ARG A 578 10.10 -19.57 -11.04
N GLU A 579 9.52 -18.46 -11.49
CA GLU A 579 10.20 -17.54 -12.42
C GLU A 579 11.24 -16.64 -11.74
N LEU A 580 11.08 -16.33 -10.45
CA LEU A 580 11.80 -15.24 -9.80
C LEU A 580 12.43 -15.61 -8.44
N TYR A 581 12.13 -16.79 -7.87
CA TYR A 581 12.57 -17.19 -6.53
C TYR A 581 13.09 -18.64 -6.46
N ASP A 582 13.46 -19.23 -7.59
CA ASP A 582 13.94 -20.63 -7.67
C ASP A 582 12.97 -21.64 -7.04
N GLY A 583 11.67 -21.31 -7.06
CA GLY A 583 10.60 -22.15 -6.54
C GLY A 583 10.31 -23.36 -7.42
N PRO A 584 9.43 -24.28 -6.97
CA PRO A 584 9.08 -25.48 -7.72
C PRO A 584 8.60 -25.18 -9.14
N SER A 585 9.11 -25.93 -10.12
CA SER A 585 8.76 -25.76 -11.54
C SER A 585 7.65 -26.69 -12.02
N ALA A 586 7.51 -27.87 -11.40
CA ALA A 586 6.53 -28.88 -11.79
C ALA A 586 5.11 -28.48 -11.35
N GLY A 587 4.14 -28.64 -12.25
CA GLY A 587 2.72 -28.49 -11.93
C GLY A 587 2.26 -27.10 -11.51
N VAL A 588 3.00 -26.02 -11.85
CA VAL A 588 2.64 -24.63 -11.52
C VAL A 588 2.14 -23.84 -12.74
N ALA A 589 2.70 -24.10 -13.94
CA ALA A 589 2.32 -23.40 -15.16
C ALA A 589 0.88 -23.72 -15.56
N PRO A 590 0.12 -22.76 -16.14
CA PRO A 590 -1.13 -23.08 -16.79
C PRO A 590 -0.95 -24.21 -17.82
N PRO A 591 -1.74 -25.31 -17.73
CA PRO A 591 -1.74 -26.32 -18.78
C PRO A 591 -2.08 -25.66 -20.12
N ASN A 592 -1.23 -25.88 -21.13
CA ASN A 592 -1.31 -25.20 -22.41
C ASN A 592 -1.31 -26.21 -23.57
N PRO A 593 -2.42 -26.32 -24.33
CA PRO A 593 -2.51 -27.21 -25.47
C PRO A 593 -1.57 -26.86 -26.63
N ALA A 594 -0.96 -27.88 -27.21
CA ALA A 594 -0.06 -27.79 -28.36
C ALA A 594 -0.78 -28.14 -29.67
N SER A 595 -1.51 -29.26 -29.70
CA SER A 595 -2.19 -29.77 -30.89
C SER A 595 -3.39 -30.65 -30.54
N VAL A 596 -4.24 -30.93 -31.53
CA VAL A 596 -5.38 -31.84 -31.42
C VAL A 596 -5.35 -32.80 -32.60
N THR A 597 -5.28 -34.11 -32.33
CA THR A 597 -5.31 -35.15 -33.36
C THR A 597 -6.55 -36.02 -33.24
N GLN A 598 -7.09 -36.47 -34.38
CA GLN A 598 -8.23 -37.38 -34.41
C GLN A 598 -7.83 -38.83 -34.68
N SER A 599 -8.46 -39.77 -33.96
CA SER A 599 -8.45 -41.20 -34.30
C SER A 599 -9.84 -41.80 -34.05
N GLY A 600 -10.56 -42.14 -35.13
CA GLY A 600 -11.94 -42.61 -35.04
C GLY A 600 -12.86 -41.62 -34.34
N ASN A 601 -13.45 -42.07 -33.21
CA ASN A 601 -14.33 -41.27 -32.33
C ASN A 601 -13.59 -40.65 -31.13
N THR A 602 -12.26 -40.55 -31.20
CA THR A 602 -11.42 -40.02 -30.12
C THR A 602 -10.61 -38.83 -30.63
N LEU A 603 -10.53 -37.78 -29.82
CA LEU A 603 -9.55 -36.71 -29.98
C LEU A 603 -8.48 -36.79 -28.91
N THR A 604 -7.23 -36.54 -29.28
CA THR A 604 -6.12 -36.40 -28.34
C THR A 604 -5.63 -34.96 -28.36
N VAL A 605 -5.77 -34.26 -27.24
CA VAL A 605 -5.18 -32.94 -27.04
C VAL A 605 -3.81 -33.13 -26.43
N LYS A 606 -2.76 -32.84 -27.20
CA LYS A 606 -1.38 -32.88 -26.69
C LYS A 606 -1.10 -31.58 -25.93
N LEU A 607 -0.60 -31.68 -24.71
CA LEU A 607 -0.19 -30.53 -23.89
C LEU A 607 1.30 -30.23 -24.10
N ARG A 608 1.67 -28.97 -23.83
CA ARG A 608 3.07 -28.51 -23.86
C ARG A 608 3.88 -29.01 -22.66
N SER A 609 3.24 -29.28 -21.53
CA SER A 609 3.87 -29.91 -20.36
C SER A 609 3.38 -31.33 -20.17
N THR A 610 4.13 -32.12 -19.42
CA THR A 610 3.78 -33.48 -19.01
C THR A 610 3.32 -33.56 -17.56
N ASP A 611 2.99 -32.42 -16.96
CA ASP A 611 2.50 -32.37 -15.58
C ASP A 611 1.21 -33.18 -15.45
N PRO A 612 1.02 -33.94 -14.36
CA PRO A 612 -0.25 -34.59 -14.06
C PRO A 612 -1.37 -33.55 -13.93
N LEU A 613 -2.54 -33.84 -14.50
CA LEU A 613 -3.72 -33.01 -14.38
C LEU A 613 -4.86 -33.75 -13.67
N THR A 614 -5.62 -33.01 -12.88
CA THR A 614 -6.91 -33.42 -12.37
C THR A 614 -7.99 -33.01 -13.37
N VAL A 615 -8.82 -33.97 -13.79
CA VAL A 615 -9.95 -33.73 -14.70
C VAL A 615 -11.23 -33.90 -13.90
N GLU A 616 -11.91 -32.80 -13.61
CA GLU A 616 -13.12 -32.84 -12.79
C GLU A 616 -14.33 -33.37 -13.57
N ALA A 617 -15.21 -34.07 -12.85
CA ALA A 617 -16.42 -34.64 -13.45
C ALA A 617 -17.32 -33.54 -14.01
N GLY A 618 -17.69 -33.66 -15.29
CA GLY A 618 -18.57 -32.71 -15.97
C GLY A 618 -17.86 -31.76 -16.95
N VAL A 619 -16.53 -31.66 -16.91
CA VAL A 619 -15.77 -30.73 -17.76
C VAL A 619 -15.92 -30.99 -19.27
N ARG A 620 -16.40 -32.17 -19.66
CA ARG A 620 -16.80 -32.48 -21.05
C ARG A 620 -17.78 -31.44 -21.64
N ALA A 621 -18.60 -30.82 -20.80
CA ALA A 621 -19.59 -29.82 -21.20
C ALA A 621 -18.96 -28.49 -21.66
N ASP A 622 -17.65 -28.31 -21.49
CA ASP A 622 -16.90 -27.14 -21.93
C ASP A 622 -16.15 -27.34 -23.25
N PHE A 623 -16.26 -28.53 -23.85
CA PHE A 623 -15.67 -28.80 -25.15
C PHE A 623 -16.71 -28.67 -26.27
N ARG A 624 -16.33 -28.04 -27.38
CA ARG A 624 -17.16 -27.90 -28.59
C ARG A 624 -16.34 -28.24 -29.82
N LEU A 625 -16.99 -28.87 -30.80
CA LEU A 625 -16.44 -29.08 -32.12
C LEU A 625 -16.96 -28.01 -33.06
N VAL A 626 -16.06 -27.35 -33.78
CA VAL A 626 -16.43 -26.45 -34.88
C VAL A 626 -16.72 -27.29 -36.10
N GLY A 627 -17.89 -27.12 -36.72
CA GLY A 627 -18.27 -27.86 -37.93
C GLY A 627 -18.89 -29.24 -37.70
N SER A 628 -19.12 -29.64 -36.44
CA SER A 628 -19.79 -30.91 -36.12
C SER A 628 -20.73 -30.76 -34.92
N THR A 629 -21.84 -31.51 -34.91
CA THR A 629 -22.80 -31.58 -33.78
C THR A 629 -22.46 -32.68 -32.78
N VAL A 630 -21.41 -33.47 -33.07
CA VAL A 630 -20.90 -34.48 -32.15
C VAL A 630 -20.45 -33.82 -30.84
N THR A 631 -20.74 -34.49 -29.72
CA THR A 631 -20.42 -33.99 -28.39
C THR A 631 -19.30 -34.81 -27.75
N VAL A 632 -18.61 -34.23 -26.77
CA VAL A 632 -17.61 -34.94 -25.97
C VAL A 632 -18.33 -35.71 -24.87
N SER A 633 -18.17 -37.04 -24.85
CA SER A 633 -18.79 -37.94 -23.87
C SER A 633 -17.94 -38.14 -22.62
N SER A 634 -16.61 -38.12 -22.75
CA SER A 634 -15.69 -38.17 -21.61
C SER A 634 -14.37 -37.46 -21.92
N VAL A 635 -13.71 -36.99 -20.86
CA VAL A 635 -12.36 -36.43 -20.89
C VAL A 635 -11.54 -37.17 -19.85
N ALA A 636 -10.36 -37.64 -20.23
CA ALA A 636 -9.42 -38.29 -19.31
C ALA A 636 -8.01 -37.75 -19.55
N TYR A 637 -7.26 -37.55 -18.47
CA TYR A 637 -5.83 -37.30 -18.58
C TYR A 637 -5.10 -38.63 -18.81
N GLU A 638 -4.17 -38.65 -19.77
CA GLU A 638 -3.25 -39.74 -20.02
C GLU A 638 -1.81 -39.29 -19.71
N ALA A 639 -1.05 -40.19 -19.08
CA ALA A 639 0.35 -39.93 -18.74
C ALA A 639 1.15 -39.50 -19.98
N GLY A 640 2.11 -38.60 -19.79
CA GLY A 640 2.85 -37.99 -20.89
C GLY A 640 2.21 -36.71 -21.45
N GLY A 641 1.26 -36.10 -20.73
CA GLY A 641 0.75 -34.78 -21.05
C GLY A 641 -0.28 -34.78 -22.19
N SER A 642 -1.28 -35.65 -22.11
CA SER A 642 -2.36 -35.72 -23.10
C SER A 642 -3.71 -35.72 -22.42
N LEU A 643 -4.70 -35.07 -23.03
CA LEU A 643 -6.11 -35.25 -22.70
C LEU A 643 -6.76 -36.07 -23.81
N LYS A 644 -7.34 -37.21 -23.46
CA LYS A 644 -8.10 -38.05 -24.36
C LYS A 644 -9.58 -37.76 -24.20
N LEU A 645 -10.20 -37.37 -25.32
CA LEU A 645 -11.61 -37.04 -25.40
C LEU A 645 -12.32 -38.12 -26.20
N THR A 646 -13.26 -38.81 -25.58
CA THR A 646 -14.17 -39.71 -26.31
C THR A 646 -15.36 -38.90 -26.79
N LEU A 647 -15.78 -39.15 -28.03
CA LEU A 647 -16.87 -38.44 -28.67
C LEU A 647 -18.13 -39.32 -28.74
N SER A 648 -19.30 -38.69 -28.83
CA SER A 648 -20.58 -39.37 -29.01
C SER A 648 -20.75 -40.05 -30.37
N GLY A 649 -19.83 -39.79 -31.32
CA GLY A 649 -19.80 -40.35 -32.66
C GLY A 649 -18.56 -39.89 -33.44
N THR A 650 -18.44 -40.28 -34.70
CA THR A 650 -17.36 -39.81 -35.59
C THR A 650 -17.58 -38.32 -35.91
N PRO A 651 -16.60 -37.44 -35.67
CA PRO A 651 -16.77 -35.99 -35.81
C PRO A 651 -16.62 -35.54 -37.27
N THR A 652 -17.40 -36.12 -38.18
CA THR A 652 -17.36 -35.77 -39.61
C THR A 652 -17.60 -34.27 -39.79
N GLY A 653 -16.73 -33.61 -40.55
CA GLY A 653 -16.80 -32.16 -40.79
C GLY A 653 -16.22 -31.29 -39.67
N ALA A 654 -15.76 -31.86 -38.56
CA ALA A 654 -15.13 -31.08 -37.49
C ALA A 654 -13.79 -30.49 -37.95
N THR A 655 -13.62 -29.18 -37.82
CA THR A 655 -12.40 -28.46 -38.22
C THR A 655 -11.55 -28.04 -37.04
N ALA A 656 -12.14 -27.84 -35.86
CA ALA A 656 -11.44 -27.43 -34.65
C ALA A 656 -12.11 -27.96 -33.38
N LEU A 657 -11.30 -28.13 -32.34
CA LEU A 657 -11.76 -28.36 -30.97
C LEU A 657 -11.58 -27.06 -30.17
N VAL A 658 -12.64 -26.66 -29.48
CA VAL A 658 -12.67 -25.52 -28.57
C VAL A 658 -12.84 -26.01 -27.14
N TYR A 659 -12.02 -25.51 -26.22
CA TYR A 659 -12.26 -25.57 -24.78
C TYR A 659 -12.55 -24.16 -24.28
N GLN A 660 -13.78 -23.94 -23.82
CA GLN A 660 -14.25 -22.61 -23.42
C GLN A 660 -14.08 -22.31 -21.93
N GLY A 661 -14.05 -23.34 -21.08
CA GLY A 661 -14.19 -23.21 -19.64
C GLY A 661 -15.59 -22.75 -19.20
N HIS A 662 -15.93 -23.00 -17.93
CA HIS A 662 -17.22 -22.59 -17.39
C HIS A 662 -17.34 -21.07 -17.23
N LEU A 663 -18.57 -20.57 -17.33
CA LEU A 663 -18.87 -19.14 -17.15
C LEU A 663 -18.78 -18.67 -15.69
N LYS A 664 -19.29 -19.47 -14.75
CA LYS A 664 -19.30 -19.21 -13.30
C LYS A 664 -18.65 -20.39 -12.58
N SER A 665 -19.09 -20.75 -11.38
CA SER A 665 -18.70 -22.00 -10.74
C SER A 665 -18.94 -23.21 -11.66
N GLY A 666 -17.98 -24.13 -11.73
CA GLY A 666 -18.08 -25.33 -12.55
C GLY A 666 -16.78 -26.13 -12.61
N PRO A 667 -16.82 -27.38 -13.11
CA PRO A 667 -15.69 -28.29 -13.09
C PRO A 667 -14.52 -27.86 -13.98
N ALA A 668 -13.29 -28.00 -13.52
CA ALA A 668 -12.10 -27.59 -14.26
C ALA A 668 -11.16 -28.75 -14.60
N ILE A 669 -10.22 -28.47 -15.50
CA ILE A 669 -9.00 -29.28 -15.68
C ILE A 669 -7.87 -28.49 -15.04
N THR A 670 -7.25 -29.02 -13.99
CA THR A 670 -6.28 -28.29 -13.16
C THR A 670 -4.97 -29.05 -13.01
N ASN A 671 -3.89 -28.31 -12.80
CA ASN A 671 -2.62 -28.87 -12.35
C ASN A 671 -2.57 -29.03 -10.81
N ALA A 672 -1.41 -29.41 -10.27
CA ALA A 672 -1.22 -29.62 -8.84
C ALA A 672 -1.44 -28.38 -7.95
N THR A 673 -1.28 -27.17 -8.50
CA THR A 673 -1.56 -25.91 -7.78
C THR A 673 -2.99 -25.41 -7.97
N GLY A 674 -3.85 -26.19 -8.64
CA GLY A 674 -5.21 -25.78 -8.96
C GLY A 674 -5.32 -24.81 -10.15
N THR A 675 -4.21 -24.50 -10.84
CA THR A 675 -4.21 -23.62 -12.02
C THR A 675 -4.90 -24.30 -13.19
N GLY A 676 -5.91 -23.65 -13.76
CA GLY A 676 -6.75 -24.23 -14.81
C GLY A 676 -6.11 -24.26 -16.20
N LEU A 677 -6.49 -25.26 -17.00
CA LEU A 677 -6.19 -25.35 -18.43
C LEU A 677 -6.61 -24.07 -19.16
N LEU A 678 -5.73 -23.52 -19.99
CA LEU A 678 -6.04 -22.34 -20.79
C LEU A 678 -7.16 -22.65 -21.80
N ALA A 679 -8.10 -21.73 -21.96
CA ALA A 679 -9.09 -21.76 -23.03
C ALA A 679 -8.37 -21.73 -24.39
N PHE A 680 -8.88 -22.49 -25.36
CA PHE A 680 -8.24 -22.60 -26.67
C PHE A 680 -9.23 -22.90 -27.80
N SER A 681 -8.79 -22.62 -29.02
CA SER A 681 -9.38 -23.13 -30.26
C SER A 681 -8.26 -23.64 -31.17
N LEU A 682 -8.18 -24.95 -31.33
CA LEU A 682 -7.13 -25.61 -32.11
C LEU A 682 -7.72 -26.42 -33.24
N ALA A 683 -7.09 -26.34 -34.42
CA ALA A 683 -7.46 -27.17 -35.57
C ALA A 683 -7.29 -28.65 -35.23
N ILE A 684 -8.20 -29.47 -35.73
CA ILE A 684 -8.12 -30.93 -35.64
C ILE A 684 -7.33 -31.42 -36.85
N SER A 685 -6.21 -32.10 -36.58
CA SER A 685 -5.35 -32.73 -37.60
C SER A 685 -5.59 -34.22 -37.71
#